data_AF-A0A7X7SCR7-F1
#
_entry.id   AF-A0A7X7SCR7-F1
#
_cell.length_a   1.000
_cell.length_b   1.000
_cell.length_c   1.000
_cell.angle_alpha   90.00
_cell.angle_beta   90.00
_cell.angle_gamma   90.00
#
_symmetry.space_group_name_H-M   'P 1'
#
loop_
_entity.id
_entity.type
_entity.pdbx_description
1 polymer ?
#
loop_
_entity_poly.entity_id
_entity_poly.type
_entity_poly.pdbx_seq_one_letter_code
_entity_poly.pdbx_strand_id
1 'polypeptide(L)'
;MNTKVCVLGMMLLLGAWAGHAGAQSMRGGLGAIPYADSNGTGVTFRTWAPNASGVNVRGSFNGWGSTAMTRDPSGGTWSVDIPRARSGDEYKFDIGGSWRKDPRGFRVVNSAGNSIVHDHGTFDWGEHSFNRIWRNDLVIYQMHVGTYNAESWLPSTFDQALEKLDHIQSMGFSAIKLMPVNEFPGDRSWGYNPTDPYAIESSFGGPDGLKRFVKTCHENGLAVIMDVVHNHYGPSDLEMWQFDGWSENGLGGIYFYNDWKAHTDWGSTRPDYGRPEVRDYIQGQIRMFLADYHVDGFRWDSVYNIRHASGAWNPDGSVMLADINAMTRDEFGDAYRFAEDHAFDSEVGFESQWDHGFLSDIRGLVAAGSDSDRNMSTLAYWLSNGGFDSIRYVESHDTCGDLNNKHRLSRDIDFDSPQGYWAKKRALLGHGIALISPGIPMIFAGSEMNEDWTFSNNTALRWSLTNANAGIVRAFADLIHLRRNAHGNTDAFKDPGNIQVRHVNHDGKVVGVSRRNELMLVVNASATDYDTYAMEFPSAGTWYCLYNSDLSAYDPLFHNIGPAVGGTVVADGTAQATFALGAYSIQVYAQTPIPQESAATFDPPQPDGCGAVVTITYDPADGPLAGAGTVQAYIGRNGWQSPVAVPMTADGETWTLAYTIPDLTYELNLSFTDGEDRWDNNDGLNWSVPVSNCGDLPSEALWSPHVPQGCVPLPITYRPNGGPLMGADSVTLHIGHNGWRNVVQLPMNPAGENEWTFTYPIPDDTWELNFVFFSPSVETPGELIWDNHNNRNWRIRVSGCVAVDQPFVVITNPAPATSVSGTVSTVNLTGTAGLLTGHLRWTNQLNGTAGQIAYAPSWTLPGIPLAEGVNVIRVIGTNSAVNPNHGAWDSPTNATYASGWDAGSNGGEKFQPWTLGETGHSIATQPADPSLSLGAQAWAMQASGGLTAEAIRPFAGALHPGDMVSWVFENGWVDTVQPSSVGVAFQNRFGQNLLQFLFQGGAQTYEILDRNPRDSEITWSDSPHVCTLELTTPLTYRLVVNSAVFEGELAETSEVLISRIRVWNYNAGGEPEAKVYIGDLSIEGAPLPVFSYSSEIAVTRSAIGVRQTLSMQPVPGGFAAEIDNIAGIDGNIWVADSLVDSGWNWYPLERTYYSISNQTVRIIPPGSHQIISIGHPGGR
;
A
#
# COMPACT_ATOMS: atom_id res chain seq x y z
N MET A 1 -68.14 -46.07 -23.24
CA MET A 1 -67.75 -47.47 -22.97
C MET A 1 -66.78 -47.90 -24.06
N ASN A 2 -65.62 -48.46 -23.81
CA ASN A 2 -64.83 -48.61 -22.60
C ASN A 2 -63.49 -49.20 -23.06
N THR A 3 -62.43 -48.85 -22.33
CA THR A 3 -61.25 -49.71 -22.06
C THR A 3 -60.44 -50.22 -23.25
N LYS A 4 -59.35 -49.50 -23.59
CA LYS A 4 -58.05 -50.10 -23.94
C LYS A 4 -56.84 -49.13 -23.94
N VAL A 5 -56.87 -48.09 -23.11
CA VAL A 5 -55.73 -47.17 -22.91
C VAL A 5 -55.60 -46.87 -21.43
N CYS A 6 -54.95 -47.74 -20.65
CA CYS A 6 -54.56 -47.41 -19.27
C CYS A 6 -53.43 -48.26 -18.66
N VAL A 7 -52.75 -49.14 -19.40
CA VAL A 7 -51.73 -50.04 -18.80
C VAL A 7 -50.31 -49.89 -19.39
N LEU A 8 -50.10 -49.09 -20.45
CA LEU A 8 -48.73 -48.81 -20.95
C LEU A 8 -48.13 -47.45 -20.53
N GLY A 9 -48.93 -46.55 -19.94
CA GLY A 9 -48.45 -45.22 -19.53
C GLY A 9 -47.84 -45.17 -18.12
N MET A 10 -48.00 -46.21 -17.30
CA MET A 10 -47.68 -46.15 -15.87
C MET A 10 -46.36 -46.86 -15.49
N MET A 11 -45.69 -47.52 -16.44
CA MET A 11 -44.34 -48.10 -16.24
C MET A 11 -43.19 -47.24 -16.77
N LEU A 12 -43.47 -46.16 -17.50
CA LEU A 12 -42.46 -45.19 -17.97
C LEU A 12 -42.33 -43.95 -17.07
N LEU A 13 -43.18 -43.83 -16.03
CA LEU A 13 -43.18 -42.70 -15.08
C LEU A 13 -42.66 -43.07 -13.68
N LEU A 14 -42.24 -44.32 -13.45
CA LEU A 14 -41.59 -44.77 -12.22
C LEU A 14 -40.08 -45.07 -12.39
N GLY A 15 -39.51 -44.81 -13.56
CA GLY A 15 -38.08 -44.92 -13.84
C GLY A 15 -37.30 -43.59 -13.78
N ALA A 16 -37.97 -42.46 -13.53
CA ALA A 16 -37.37 -41.12 -13.57
C ALA A 16 -37.09 -40.51 -12.18
N TRP A 17 -37.15 -41.32 -11.12
CA TRP A 17 -36.81 -40.93 -9.74
C TRP A 17 -35.88 -41.96 -9.08
N ALA A 18 -35.00 -42.57 -9.86
CA ALA A 18 -33.73 -43.08 -9.34
C ALA A 18 -32.73 -41.93 -9.51
N GLY A 19 -32.26 -41.37 -8.38
CA GLY A 19 -31.27 -40.31 -8.37
C GLY A 19 -30.09 -40.67 -9.27
N HIS A 20 -29.72 -39.75 -10.17
CA HIS A 20 -28.47 -39.85 -10.88
C HIS A 20 -27.37 -39.78 -9.80
N ALA A 21 -26.82 -40.93 -9.41
CA ALA A 21 -25.47 -40.95 -8.90
C ALA A 21 -24.62 -40.30 -10.00
N GLY A 22 -24.09 -39.10 -9.75
CA GLY A 22 -23.22 -38.43 -10.70
C GLY A 22 -22.08 -39.37 -11.09
N ALA A 23 -21.67 -39.34 -12.37
CA ALA A 23 -20.38 -39.92 -12.70
C ALA A 23 -19.29 -39.00 -12.14
N GLN A 24 -18.15 -39.57 -11.78
CA GLN A 24 -16.94 -38.79 -11.48
C GLN A 24 -16.59 -37.86 -12.65
N SER A 25 -15.86 -36.79 -12.36
CA SER A 25 -15.31 -35.94 -13.42
C SER A 25 -14.27 -36.70 -14.23
N MET A 26 -14.31 -36.54 -15.55
CA MET A 26 -13.31 -37.08 -16.48
C MET A 26 -12.16 -36.10 -16.71
N ARG A 27 -12.23 -34.87 -16.18
CA ARG A 27 -11.18 -33.85 -16.30
C ARG A 27 -10.09 -34.10 -15.25
N GLY A 28 -8.84 -33.76 -15.55
CA GLY A 28 -7.71 -33.87 -14.61
C GLY A 28 -7.68 -32.76 -13.57
N GLY A 29 -6.69 -32.79 -12.66
CA GLY A 29 -6.44 -31.75 -11.66
C GLY A 29 -7.13 -31.97 -10.31
N LEU A 30 -6.52 -31.45 -9.25
CA LEU A 30 -7.08 -31.38 -7.89
C LEU A 30 -7.38 -29.92 -7.55
N GLY A 31 -8.36 -29.70 -6.68
CA GLY A 31 -8.85 -28.38 -6.29
C GLY A 31 -10.12 -27.97 -7.07
N ALA A 32 -10.34 -26.66 -7.21
CA ALA A 32 -11.36 -26.09 -8.09
C ALA A 32 -10.73 -25.60 -9.40
N ILE A 33 -10.92 -26.36 -10.49
CA ILE A 33 -10.32 -26.09 -11.80
C ILE A 33 -11.39 -25.64 -12.79
N PRO A 34 -11.39 -24.36 -13.23
CA PRO A 34 -12.23 -23.89 -14.31
C PRO A 34 -11.97 -24.65 -15.61
N TYR A 35 -13.03 -24.89 -16.39
CA TYR A 35 -12.93 -25.48 -17.72
C TYR A 35 -13.84 -24.77 -18.72
N ALA A 36 -13.37 -24.71 -19.96
CA ALA A 36 -14.13 -24.30 -21.14
C ALA A 36 -13.72 -25.19 -22.31
N ASP A 37 -14.45 -26.28 -22.53
CA ASP A 37 -14.16 -27.27 -23.58
C ASP A 37 -15.39 -27.57 -24.45
N SER A 38 -15.27 -28.52 -25.38
CA SER A 38 -16.36 -28.89 -26.30
C SER A 38 -17.62 -29.42 -25.58
N ASN A 39 -17.50 -29.83 -24.32
CA ASN A 39 -18.59 -30.35 -23.50
C ASN A 39 -19.19 -29.27 -22.58
N GLY A 40 -18.70 -28.02 -22.64
CA GLY A 40 -19.27 -26.85 -21.98
C GLY A 40 -18.28 -26.08 -21.11
N THR A 41 -18.83 -25.19 -20.28
CA THR A 41 -18.07 -24.34 -19.35
C THR A 41 -18.52 -24.59 -17.92
N GLY A 42 -17.58 -24.62 -16.96
CA GLY A 42 -17.89 -24.82 -15.55
C GLY A 42 -16.63 -24.92 -14.71
N VAL A 43 -16.77 -25.49 -13.51
CA VAL A 43 -15.64 -25.77 -12.60
C VAL A 43 -15.69 -27.24 -12.21
N THR A 44 -14.55 -27.92 -12.31
CA THR A 44 -14.34 -29.24 -11.72
C THR A 44 -13.86 -29.04 -10.30
N PHE A 45 -14.60 -29.55 -9.32
CA PHE A 45 -14.15 -29.62 -7.95
C PHE A 45 -13.63 -31.03 -7.68
N ARG A 46 -12.41 -31.16 -7.17
CA ARG A 46 -11.83 -32.45 -6.77
C ARG A 46 -10.97 -32.34 -5.51
N THR A 47 -11.21 -33.17 -4.51
CA THR A 47 -10.42 -33.18 -3.26
C THR A 47 -10.01 -34.58 -2.82
N TRP A 48 -8.89 -34.69 -2.11
CA TRP A 48 -8.39 -35.93 -1.52
C TRP A 48 -8.95 -36.12 -0.11
N ALA A 49 -9.79 -37.13 0.06
CA ALA A 49 -10.45 -37.46 1.34
C ALA A 49 -10.70 -38.98 1.39
N PRO A 50 -9.63 -39.79 1.51
CA PRO A 50 -9.69 -41.24 1.29
C PRO A 50 -10.57 -41.98 2.30
N ASN A 51 -10.69 -41.47 3.53
CA ASN A 51 -11.47 -42.07 4.61
C ASN A 51 -12.89 -41.49 4.74
N ALA A 52 -13.22 -40.45 3.96
CA ALA A 52 -14.55 -39.86 3.98
C ALA A 52 -15.61 -40.88 3.52
N SER A 53 -16.76 -40.90 4.20
CA SER A 53 -17.92 -41.69 3.79
C SER A 53 -18.73 -41.03 2.68
N GLY A 54 -18.57 -39.72 2.51
CA GLY A 54 -19.18 -38.90 1.47
C GLY A 54 -18.59 -37.49 1.49
N VAL A 55 -18.51 -36.88 0.31
CA VAL A 55 -18.05 -35.50 0.14
C VAL A 55 -19.09 -34.76 -0.70
N ASN A 56 -19.42 -33.54 -0.29
CA ASN A 56 -20.22 -32.62 -1.08
C ASN A 56 -19.44 -31.32 -1.29
N VAL A 57 -19.76 -30.59 -2.34
CA VAL A 57 -19.32 -29.20 -2.51
C VAL A 57 -20.50 -28.26 -2.31
N ARG A 58 -20.25 -27.17 -1.60
CA ARG A 58 -21.22 -26.11 -1.29
C ARG A 58 -20.60 -24.77 -1.68
N GLY A 59 -21.38 -23.88 -2.29
CA GLY A 59 -20.88 -22.57 -2.68
C GLY A 59 -21.94 -21.60 -3.17
N SER A 60 -21.53 -20.39 -3.53
CA SER A 60 -22.42 -19.35 -4.07
C SER A 60 -23.25 -19.84 -5.27
N PHE A 61 -22.64 -20.61 -6.17
CA PHE A 61 -23.27 -21.15 -7.40
C PHE A 61 -24.47 -22.08 -7.15
N ASN A 62 -24.63 -22.61 -5.94
CA ASN A 62 -25.77 -23.44 -5.54
C ASN A 62 -26.49 -22.92 -4.29
N GLY A 63 -26.29 -21.65 -3.92
CA GLY A 63 -26.89 -21.03 -2.75
C GLY A 63 -26.48 -21.71 -1.44
N TRP A 64 -25.25 -22.21 -1.35
CA TRP A 64 -24.71 -23.01 -0.24
C TRP A 64 -25.43 -24.35 0.01
N GLY A 65 -26.21 -24.80 -0.97
CA GLY A 65 -26.83 -26.12 -1.00
C GLY A 65 -25.79 -27.24 -1.17
N SER A 66 -26.16 -28.47 -0.82
CA SER A 66 -25.25 -29.62 -0.92
C SER A 66 -25.27 -30.22 -2.33
N THR A 67 -24.11 -30.27 -3.00
CA THR A 67 -23.93 -31.01 -4.27
C THR A 67 -23.00 -32.19 -4.04
N ALA A 68 -23.53 -33.41 -4.13
CA ALA A 68 -22.76 -34.63 -3.89
C ALA A 68 -21.63 -34.82 -4.93
N MET A 69 -20.45 -35.17 -4.43
CA MET A 69 -19.29 -35.53 -5.23
C MET A 69 -19.19 -37.05 -5.36
N THR A 70 -18.58 -37.51 -6.43
CA THR A 70 -18.42 -38.94 -6.71
C THR A 70 -17.00 -39.35 -6.38
N ARG A 71 -16.84 -40.45 -5.64
CA ARG A 71 -15.51 -41.01 -5.35
C ARG A 71 -14.89 -41.55 -6.63
N ASP A 72 -13.68 -41.12 -6.94
CA ASP A 72 -12.90 -41.63 -8.05
C ASP A 72 -12.49 -43.10 -7.77
N PRO A 73 -12.25 -43.96 -8.78
CA PRO A 73 -12.18 -45.42 -8.60
C PRO A 73 -10.90 -45.86 -7.90
N SER A 74 -9.87 -45.00 -7.90
CA SER A 74 -8.55 -45.20 -7.31
C SER A 74 -8.05 -43.89 -6.71
N GLY A 75 -7.37 -43.93 -5.58
CA GLY A 75 -6.67 -42.77 -5.01
C GLY A 75 -7.43 -41.97 -3.94
N GLY A 76 -8.67 -42.35 -3.59
CA GLY A 76 -9.39 -41.73 -2.47
C GLY A 76 -9.81 -40.28 -2.70
N THR A 77 -9.82 -39.82 -3.95
CA THR A 77 -10.31 -38.51 -4.35
C THR A 77 -11.81 -38.55 -4.63
N TRP A 78 -12.45 -37.39 -4.51
CA TRP A 78 -13.85 -37.17 -4.82
C TRP A 78 -13.95 -36.05 -5.83
N SER A 79 -14.80 -36.17 -6.85
CA SER A 79 -14.91 -35.17 -7.92
C SER A 79 -16.35 -34.91 -8.38
N VAL A 80 -16.58 -33.70 -8.89
CA VAL A 80 -17.81 -33.31 -9.58
C VAL A 80 -17.55 -32.16 -10.55
N ASP A 81 -18.24 -32.17 -11.68
CA ASP A 81 -18.28 -31.04 -12.62
C ASP A 81 -19.54 -30.20 -12.35
N ILE A 82 -19.38 -28.89 -12.14
CA ILE A 82 -20.50 -27.97 -11.91
C ILE A 82 -20.55 -26.92 -13.02
N PRO A 83 -21.43 -27.09 -14.02
CA PRO A 83 -21.55 -26.18 -15.16
C PRO A 83 -21.96 -24.74 -14.80
N ARG A 84 -22.49 -24.51 -13.59
CA ARG A 84 -22.91 -23.18 -13.11
C ARG A 84 -21.84 -22.44 -12.30
N ALA A 85 -20.82 -23.15 -11.81
CA ALA A 85 -19.75 -22.54 -11.04
C ALA A 85 -18.79 -21.77 -11.96
N ARG A 86 -18.23 -20.67 -11.48
CA ARG A 86 -17.34 -19.75 -12.21
C ARG A 86 -16.19 -19.31 -11.32
N SER A 87 -15.13 -18.77 -11.93
CA SER A 87 -14.10 -18.02 -11.20
C SER A 87 -14.75 -16.90 -10.38
N GLY A 88 -14.29 -16.70 -9.15
CA GLY A 88 -14.88 -15.78 -8.17
C GLY A 88 -15.95 -16.39 -7.26
N ASP A 89 -16.48 -17.59 -7.55
CA ASP A 89 -17.42 -18.24 -6.64
C ASP A 89 -16.74 -18.70 -5.35
N GLU A 90 -17.37 -18.42 -4.21
CA GLU A 90 -16.97 -18.94 -2.90
C GLU A 90 -17.48 -20.37 -2.70
N TYR A 91 -16.67 -21.22 -2.09
CA TYR A 91 -17.02 -22.61 -1.82
C TYR A 91 -16.28 -23.22 -0.61
N LYS A 92 -16.85 -24.32 -0.09
CA LYS A 92 -16.21 -25.27 0.85
C LYS A 92 -16.61 -26.70 0.50
N PHE A 93 -15.80 -27.67 0.92
CA PHE A 93 -16.16 -29.08 0.93
C PHE A 93 -16.88 -29.44 2.23
N ASP A 94 -18.03 -30.10 2.14
CA ASP A 94 -18.73 -30.70 3.26
C ASP A 94 -18.37 -32.18 3.34
N ILE A 95 -17.51 -32.51 4.31
CA ILE A 95 -16.97 -33.84 4.55
C ILE A 95 -17.52 -34.34 5.88
N GLY A 96 -18.44 -35.30 5.83
CA GLY A 96 -19.05 -35.86 7.04
C GLY A 96 -19.82 -34.86 7.90
N GLY A 97 -20.29 -33.74 7.33
CA GLY A 97 -20.97 -32.66 8.06
C GLY A 97 -20.06 -31.50 8.47
N SER A 98 -18.74 -31.65 8.32
CA SER A 98 -17.77 -30.57 8.59
C SER A 98 -17.42 -29.83 7.31
N TRP A 99 -17.52 -28.50 7.33
CA TRP A 99 -17.20 -27.66 6.18
C TRP A 99 -15.72 -27.29 6.23
N ARG A 100 -15.00 -27.61 5.15
CA ARG A 100 -13.56 -27.46 5.02
C ARG A 100 -13.21 -26.64 3.79
N LYS A 101 -12.32 -25.66 3.93
CA LYS A 101 -11.61 -25.01 2.82
C LYS A 101 -10.92 -26.06 1.96
N ASP A 102 -10.73 -25.74 0.69
CA ASP A 102 -9.93 -26.56 -0.22
C ASP A 102 -8.44 -26.45 0.13
N PRO A 103 -7.75 -27.54 0.49
CA PRO A 103 -6.30 -27.50 0.70
C PRO A 103 -5.52 -27.02 -0.53
N ARG A 104 -6.11 -27.13 -1.74
CA ARG A 104 -5.57 -26.62 -3.01
C ARG A 104 -6.31 -25.39 -3.53
N GLY A 105 -6.97 -24.64 -2.65
CA GLY A 105 -7.58 -23.37 -3.01
C GLY A 105 -6.50 -22.31 -3.28
N PHE A 106 -6.42 -21.80 -4.52
CA PHE A 106 -5.46 -20.76 -4.89
C PHE A 106 -5.79 -19.37 -4.30
N ARG A 107 -7.02 -19.20 -3.83
CA ARG A 107 -7.53 -17.96 -3.24
C ARG A 107 -8.53 -18.27 -2.14
N VAL A 108 -8.52 -17.46 -1.10
CA VAL A 108 -9.51 -17.47 -0.02
C VAL A 108 -10.04 -16.06 0.23
N VAL A 109 -11.15 -15.96 0.96
CA VAL A 109 -11.65 -14.66 1.45
C VAL A 109 -10.67 -14.06 2.47
N ASN A 110 -10.22 -14.90 3.39
CA ASN A 110 -9.13 -14.73 4.37
C ASN A 110 -8.88 -16.11 5.03
N SER A 111 -7.93 -16.20 5.96
CA SER A 111 -7.61 -17.42 6.71
C SER A 111 -8.80 -18.14 7.35
N ALA A 112 -9.81 -17.43 7.84
CA ALA A 112 -11.00 -18.01 8.49
C ALA A 112 -12.18 -18.23 7.50
N GLY A 113 -12.05 -17.72 6.29
CA GLY A 113 -13.14 -17.58 5.33
C GLY A 113 -13.36 -18.80 4.44
N ASN A 114 -13.95 -18.54 3.27
CA ASN A 114 -14.24 -19.56 2.26
C ASN A 114 -13.12 -19.61 1.21
N SER A 115 -12.95 -20.76 0.56
CA SER A 115 -12.14 -20.84 -0.66
C SER A 115 -12.86 -20.13 -1.80
N ILE A 116 -12.10 -19.55 -2.72
CA ILE A 116 -12.61 -18.85 -3.90
C ILE A 116 -12.07 -19.56 -5.14
N VAL A 117 -12.94 -19.86 -6.11
CA VAL A 117 -12.50 -20.39 -7.40
C VAL A 117 -11.64 -19.33 -8.09
N HIS A 118 -10.40 -19.68 -8.46
CA HIS A 118 -9.50 -18.80 -9.19
C HIS A 118 -9.11 -19.46 -10.52
N ASP A 119 -9.08 -18.66 -11.58
CA ASP A 119 -8.65 -19.08 -12.91
C ASP A 119 -7.29 -18.45 -13.21
N HIS A 120 -6.24 -19.26 -13.31
CA HIS A 120 -4.92 -18.74 -13.64
C HIS A 120 -4.86 -18.16 -15.05
N GLY A 121 -5.67 -18.67 -15.98
CA GLY A 121 -5.67 -18.30 -17.39
C GLY A 121 -6.29 -16.95 -17.70
N THR A 122 -6.91 -16.27 -16.71
CA THR A 122 -7.45 -14.92 -16.91
C THR A 122 -6.40 -13.81 -16.74
N PHE A 123 -5.22 -14.13 -16.22
CA PHE A 123 -4.14 -13.16 -16.08
C PHE A 123 -3.36 -13.03 -17.39
N ASP A 124 -3.24 -11.82 -17.91
CA ASP A 124 -2.44 -11.55 -19.11
C ASP A 124 -0.98 -11.28 -18.73
N TRP A 125 -0.12 -12.27 -18.99
CA TRP A 125 1.33 -12.13 -18.84
C TRP A 125 1.95 -11.25 -19.92
N GLY A 126 1.27 -10.95 -21.02
CA GLY A 126 1.85 -10.26 -22.17
C GLY A 126 3.05 -11.00 -22.79
N GLU A 127 3.75 -10.34 -23.71
CA GLU A 127 5.02 -10.83 -24.25
C GLU A 127 6.18 -10.27 -23.43
N HIS A 128 6.73 -11.08 -22.52
CA HIS A 128 8.02 -10.82 -21.89
C HIS A 128 8.76 -12.14 -21.69
N SER A 129 10.07 -12.10 -21.82
CA SER A 129 10.94 -13.24 -21.51
C SER A 129 11.97 -12.79 -20.50
N PHE A 130 11.99 -13.43 -19.34
CA PHE A 130 13.02 -13.23 -18.35
C PHE A 130 14.05 -14.36 -18.44
N ASN A 131 15.32 -14.00 -18.46
CA ASN A 131 16.41 -14.97 -18.41
C ASN A 131 16.95 -15.04 -17.00
N ARG A 132 17.25 -16.26 -16.55
CA ARG A 132 17.91 -16.49 -15.26
C ARG A 132 19.18 -15.63 -15.12
N ILE A 133 19.29 -14.96 -13.98
CA ILE A 133 20.50 -14.26 -13.58
C ILE A 133 21.49 -15.26 -12.98
N TRP A 134 22.72 -15.28 -13.48
CA TRP A 134 23.72 -16.21 -12.96
C TRP A 134 24.08 -15.86 -11.51
N ARG A 135 24.35 -16.88 -10.68
CA ARG A 135 24.64 -16.69 -9.24
C ARG A 135 25.82 -15.75 -8.96
N ASN A 136 26.74 -15.59 -9.90
CA ASN A 136 27.87 -14.67 -9.78
C ASN A 136 27.51 -13.19 -9.96
N ASP A 137 26.33 -12.91 -10.53
CA ASP A 137 25.74 -11.58 -10.71
C ASP A 137 24.58 -11.30 -9.74
N LEU A 138 24.19 -12.30 -8.94
CA LEU A 138 23.10 -12.13 -7.98
C LEU A 138 23.49 -11.20 -6.84
N VAL A 139 22.65 -10.19 -6.62
CA VAL A 139 22.59 -9.37 -5.41
C VAL A 139 21.13 -9.31 -4.97
N ILE A 140 20.84 -9.90 -3.81
CA ILE A 140 19.47 -10.18 -3.37
C ILE A 140 18.99 -9.08 -2.41
N TYR A 141 17.80 -8.55 -2.66
CA TYR A 141 17.06 -7.68 -1.75
C TYR A 141 15.94 -8.47 -1.06
N GLN A 142 16.11 -8.83 0.21
CA GLN A 142 15.07 -9.53 0.98
C GLN A 142 14.04 -8.54 1.51
N MET A 143 12.74 -8.80 1.31
CA MET A 143 11.65 -7.95 1.83
C MET A 143 10.48 -8.74 2.40
N HIS A 144 9.78 -8.10 3.33
CA HIS A 144 8.46 -8.50 3.80
C HIS A 144 7.40 -7.62 3.13
N VAL A 145 6.53 -8.21 2.31
CA VAL A 145 5.54 -7.45 1.52
C VAL A 145 4.71 -6.57 2.44
N GLY A 146 4.05 -7.15 3.45
CA GLY A 146 3.09 -6.45 4.33
C GLY A 146 3.64 -5.25 5.11
N THR A 147 4.95 -5.02 5.19
CA THR A 147 5.53 -3.87 5.90
C THR A 147 6.34 -2.95 5.00
N TYR A 148 6.64 -3.37 3.76
CA TYR A 148 7.59 -2.68 2.90
C TYR A 148 7.14 -1.27 2.51
N ASN A 149 5.91 -1.10 2.02
CA ASN A 149 5.32 0.20 1.70
C ASN A 149 3.90 0.29 2.32
N ALA A 150 3.82 0.03 3.62
CA ALA A 150 2.56 -0.10 4.35
C ALA A 150 2.03 1.26 4.86
N GLU A 151 0.71 1.39 4.93
CA GLU A 151 0.06 2.44 5.72
C GLU A 151 0.09 2.02 7.22
N SER A 152 0.08 2.95 8.18
CA SER A 152 0.38 2.60 9.58
C SER A 152 -0.60 1.58 10.21
N TRP A 153 -1.82 1.43 9.68
CA TRP A 153 -2.83 0.47 10.16
C TRP A 153 -3.14 -0.67 9.18
N LEU A 154 -2.73 -0.61 7.91
CA LEU A 154 -2.93 -1.69 6.93
C LEU A 154 -1.61 -2.28 6.43
N PRO A 155 -1.52 -3.61 6.24
CA PRO A 155 -0.37 -4.20 5.56
C PRO A 155 -0.25 -3.65 4.14
N SER A 156 0.98 -3.56 3.64
CA SER A 156 1.24 -3.26 2.24
C SER A 156 0.83 -4.43 1.33
N THR A 157 0.55 -4.12 0.08
CA THR A 157 0.26 -5.07 -0.99
C THR A 157 1.42 -5.22 -1.95
N PHE A 158 1.37 -6.24 -2.81
CA PHE A 158 2.30 -6.39 -3.93
C PHE A 158 2.37 -5.14 -4.82
N ASP A 159 1.22 -4.56 -5.16
CA ASP A 159 1.15 -3.36 -6.01
C ASP A 159 1.79 -2.14 -5.31
N GLN A 160 1.58 -2.00 -4.00
CA GLN A 160 2.24 -0.94 -3.22
C GLN A 160 3.76 -1.17 -3.11
N ALA A 161 4.22 -2.42 -3.03
CA ALA A 161 5.66 -2.71 -3.05
C ALA A 161 6.29 -2.30 -4.40
N LEU A 162 5.58 -2.47 -5.52
CA LEU A 162 6.03 -2.03 -6.84
C LEU A 162 6.22 -0.51 -6.96
N GLU A 163 5.52 0.30 -6.17
CA GLU A 163 5.71 1.77 -6.13
C GLU A 163 7.15 2.19 -5.71
N LYS A 164 7.95 1.24 -5.22
CA LYS A 164 9.35 1.43 -4.79
C LYS A 164 10.34 0.65 -5.65
N LEU A 165 9.91 0.08 -6.78
CA LEU A 165 10.77 -0.72 -7.64
C LEU A 165 11.97 0.07 -8.19
N ASP A 166 11.76 1.34 -8.57
CA ASP A 166 12.81 2.25 -9.05
C ASP A 166 13.96 2.38 -8.05
N HIS A 167 13.65 2.36 -6.75
CA HIS A 167 14.68 2.40 -5.70
C HIS A 167 15.57 1.15 -5.75
N ILE A 168 14.96 -0.04 -5.81
CA ILE A 168 15.68 -1.32 -5.91
C ILE A 168 16.52 -1.37 -7.18
N GLN A 169 15.96 -0.95 -8.31
CA GLN A 169 16.63 -0.95 -9.61
C GLN A 169 17.80 0.03 -9.64
N SER A 170 17.60 1.28 -9.19
CA SER A 170 18.64 2.31 -9.18
C SER A 170 19.86 1.94 -8.33
N MET A 171 19.65 1.19 -7.24
CA MET A 171 20.74 0.65 -6.43
C MET A 171 21.51 -0.49 -7.09
N GLY A 172 21.00 -1.08 -8.17
CA GLY A 172 21.63 -2.18 -8.87
C GLY A 172 21.35 -3.57 -8.29
N PHE A 173 20.33 -3.76 -7.47
CA PHE A 173 19.91 -5.13 -7.09
C PHE A 173 19.51 -5.92 -8.34
N SER A 174 19.69 -7.25 -8.29
CA SER A 174 19.38 -8.13 -9.42
C SER A 174 18.23 -9.09 -9.10
N ALA A 175 17.90 -9.25 -7.82
CA ALA A 175 16.84 -10.15 -7.39
C ALA A 175 16.15 -9.62 -6.13
N ILE A 176 14.85 -9.88 -6.01
CA ILE A 176 14.06 -9.66 -4.81
C ILE A 176 13.76 -11.03 -4.20
N LYS A 177 14.02 -11.19 -2.89
CA LYS A 177 13.56 -12.35 -2.12
C LYS A 177 12.38 -11.96 -1.24
N LEU A 178 11.20 -12.47 -1.59
CA LEU A 178 10.00 -12.32 -0.79
C LEU A 178 10.06 -13.27 0.40
N MET A 179 9.80 -12.74 1.61
CA MET A 179 9.37 -13.55 2.75
C MET A 179 8.05 -14.28 2.41
N PRO A 180 7.63 -15.31 3.18
CA PRO A 180 6.50 -16.15 2.78
C PRO A 180 5.22 -15.32 2.54
N VAL A 181 4.55 -15.59 1.42
CA VAL A 181 3.36 -14.84 0.97
C VAL A 181 2.10 -15.71 0.92
N ASN A 182 2.18 -16.92 1.47
CA ASN A 182 1.02 -17.79 1.59
C ASN A 182 0.06 -17.28 2.67
N GLU A 183 -1.22 -17.61 2.53
CA GLU A 183 -2.24 -17.20 3.51
C GLU A 183 -1.90 -17.70 4.91
N PHE A 184 -2.03 -16.81 5.90
CA PHE A 184 -1.78 -17.05 7.31
C PHE A 184 -2.90 -16.47 8.18
N PRO A 185 -2.99 -16.79 9.49
CA PRO A 185 -4.06 -16.29 10.35
C PRO A 185 -4.05 -14.76 10.48
N GLY A 186 -5.18 -14.13 10.18
CA GLY A 186 -5.34 -12.67 10.23
C GLY A 186 -4.53 -11.93 9.16
N ASP A 187 -4.45 -10.61 9.27
CA ASP A 187 -3.93 -9.77 8.17
C ASP A 187 -2.44 -9.42 8.32
N ARG A 188 -1.80 -9.84 9.42
CA ARG A 188 -0.40 -9.52 9.75
C ARG A 188 0.34 -10.72 10.33
N SER A 189 1.32 -11.21 9.60
CA SER A 189 2.27 -12.24 10.04
C SER A 189 3.63 -12.00 9.39
N TRP A 190 4.70 -12.65 9.86
CA TRP A 190 5.93 -12.80 9.08
C TRP A 190 5.76 -13.81 7.92
N GLY A 191 4.66 -14.58 7.93
CA GLY A 191 4.29 -15.55 6.88
C GLY A 191 4.70 -17.00 7.17
N TYR A 192 5.51 -17.26 8.20
CA TYR A 192 6.04 -18.60 8.51
C TYR A 192 5.05 -19.58 9.16
N ASN A 193 3.79 -19.18 9.31
CA ASN A 193 2.72 -19.98 9.90
C ASN A 193 1.56 -20.18 8.90
N PRO A 194 1.81 -20.68 7.67
CA PRO A 194 0.78 -20.73 6.64
C PRO A 194 -0.37 -21.66 7.03
N THR A 195 -1.60 -21.24 6.74
CA THR A 195 -2.84 -22.01 6.97
C THR A 195 -3.30 -22.71 5.71
N ASP A 196 -3.14 -22.02 4.58
CA ASP A 196 -3.54 -22.46 3.26
C ASP A 196 -2.35 -22.33 2.30
N PRO A 197 -1.43 -23.31 2.26
CA PRO A 197 -0.19 -23.21 1.48
C PRO A 197 -0.38 -23.02 -0.03
N TYR A 198 -1.56 -23.25 -0.60
CA TYR A 198 -1.83 -22.96 -2.01
C TYR A 198 -2.38 -21.54 -2.25
N ALA A 199 -2.88 -20.88 -1.22
CA ALA A 199 -3.43 -19.53 -1.33
C ALA A 199 -2.34 -18.48 -1.15
N ILE A 200 -2.44 -17.38 -1.91
CA ILE A 200 -1.64 -16.19 -1.71
C ILE A 200 -2.40 -15.25 -0.77
N GLU A 201 -1.69 -14.69 0.22
CA GLU A 201 -2.22 -13.85 1.28
C GLU A 201 -3.16 -12.77 0.72
N SER A 202 -4.43 -12.88 1.14
CA SER A 202 -5.52 -12.03 0.71
C SER A 202 -5.23 -10.54 0.98
N SER A 203 -4.62 -10.23 2.12
CA SER A 203 -4.26 -8.88 2.54
C SER A 203 -3.14 -8.27 1.68
N PHE A 204 -2.34 -9.08 1.00
CA PHE A 204 -1.27 -8.61 0.11
C PHE A 204 -1.75 -8.34 -1.32
N GLY A 205 -3.04 -8.59 -1.60
CA GLY A 205 -3.64 -8.46 -2.93
C GLY A 205 -3.90 -9.80 -3.64
N GLY A 206 -3.59 -10.91 -2.98
CA GLY A 206 -3.88 -12.26 -3.46
C GLY A 206 -3.13 -12.66 -4.75
N PRO A 207 -3.61 -13.68 -5.48
CA PRO A 207 -2.84 -14.34 -6.52
C PRO A 207 -2.49 -13.42 -7.71
N ASP A 208 -3.42 -12.59 -8.17
CA ASP A 208 -3.14 -11.68 -9.28
C ASP A 208 -2.18 -10.54 -8.89
N GLY A 209 -2.13 -10.17 -7.60
CA GLY A 209 -1.15 -9.22 -7.08
C GLY A 209 0.27 -9.77 -7.20
N LEU A 210 0.49 -11.03 -6.82
CA LEU A 210 1.79 -11.69 -6.98
C LEU A 210 2.19 -11.81 -8.45
N LYS A 211 1.26 -12.17 -9.36
CA LYS A 211 1.56 -12.24 -10.80
C LYS A 211 1.97 -10.88 -11.37
N ARG A 212 1.28 -9.79 -11.01
CA ARG A 212 1.69 -8.43 -11.40
C ARG A 212 3.07 -8.09 -10.85
N PHE A 213 3.35 -8.44 -9.60
CA PHE A 213 4.66 -8.21 -8.99
C PHE A 213 5.78 -8.89 -9.78
N VAL A 214 5.63 -10.19 -10.06
CA VAL A 214 6.63 -10.97 -10.81
C VAL A 214 6.80 -10.43 -12.22
N LYS A 215 5.69 -10.20 -12.94
CA LYS A 215 5.72 -9.64 -14.30
C LYS A 215 6.49 -8.31 -14.35
N THR A 216 6.17 -7.37 -13.46
CA THR A 216 6.83 -6.05 -13.42
C THR A 216 8.30 -6.17 -13.03
N CYS A 217 8.66 -7.07 -12.12
CA CYS A 217 10.07 -7.34 -11.80
C CYS A 217 10.84 -7.87 -13.01
N HIS A 218 10.26 -8.85 -13.73
CA HIS A 218 10.84 -9.43 -14.93
C HIS A 218 11.04 -8.40 -16.05
N GLU A 219 10.05 -7.53 -16.27
CA GLU A 219 10.14 -6.41 -17.21
C GLU A 219 11.27 -5.42 -16.86
N ASN A 220 11.68 -5.37 -15.59
CA ASN A 220 12.78 -4.55 -15.08
C ASN A 220 14.09 -5.33 -14.84
N GLY A 221 14.17 -6.57 -15.34
CA GLY A 221 15.38 -7.39 -15.24
C GLY A 221 15.71 -7.88 -13.82
N LEU A 222 14.69 -8.00 -12.95
CA LEU A 222 14.81 -8.48 -11.58
C LEU A 222 14.22 -9.88 -11.43
N ALA A 223 14.99 -10.81 -10.86
CA ALA A 223 14.47 -12.12 -10.46
C ALA A 223 13.62 -12.02 -9.17
N VAL A 224 12.58 -12.84 -9.04
CA VAL A 224 11.76 -12.98 -7.83
C VAL A 224 11.95 -14.36 -7.22
N ILE A 225 12.55 -14.39 -6.04
CA ILE A 225 12.77 -15.60 -5.24
C ILE A 225 11.78 -15.55 -4.07
N MET A 226 11.24 -16.69 -3.67
CA MET A 226 10.25 -16.74 -2.59
C MET A 226 10.65 -17.70 -1.47
N ASP A 227 10.42 -17.30 -0.23
CA ASP A 227 10.52 -18.22 0.91
C ASP A 227 9.35 -19.22 0.89
N VAL A 228 9.66 -20.50 1.06
CA VAL A 228 8.67 -21.58 1.18
C VAL A 228 8.79 -22.29 2.52
N VAL A 229 7.64 -22.62 3.10
CA VAL A 229 7.53 -23.14 4.45
C VAL A 229 6.80 -24.47 4.41
N HIS A 230 7.55 -25.55 4.59
CA HIS A 230 7.01 -26.91 4.66
C HIS A 230 7.46 -27.67 5.91
N ASN A 231 8.30 -27.07 6.76
CA ASN A 231 8.76 -27.71 7.98
C ASN A 231 7.65 -27.80 9.06
N HIS A 232 6.68 -26.89 9.03
CA HIS A 232 5.42 -26.92 9.78
C HIS A 232 4.36 -26.02 9.09
N TYR A 233 3.10 -26.14 9.49
CA TYR A 233 2.00 -25.23 9.12
C TYR A 233 1.40 -24.57 10.38
N GLY A 234 0.72 -23.44 10.22
CA GLY A 234 0.20 -22.65 11.35
C GLY A 234 -0.72 -23.46 12.25
N PRO A 235 -0.61 -23.37 13.59
CA PRO A 235 -1.45 -24.21 14.45
C PRO A 235 -2.91 -23.73 14.53
N SER A 236 -3.20 -22.49 14.12
CA SER A 236 -4.55 -21.89 14.09
C SER A 236 -5.05 -21.74 12.65
N ASP A 237 -6.37 -21.61 12.47
CA ASP A 237 -7.06 -21.46 11.15
C ASP A 237 -6.79 -22.58 10.11
N LEU A 238 -6.13 -23.65 10.54
CA LEU A 238 -5.72 -24.79 9.73
C LEU A 238 -6.87 -25.79 9.52
N GLU A 239 -7.81 -25.49 8.62
CA GLU A 239 -8.94 -26.37 8.31
C GLU A 239 -8.51 -27.72 7.68
N MET A 240 -7.27 -27.82 7.19
CA MET A 240 -6.62 -29.06 6.75
C MET A 240 -6.39 -30.06 7.91
N TRP A 241 -6.48 -29.62 9.17
CA TRP A 241 -6.35 -30.47 10.34
C TRP A 241 -7.50 -31.48 10.45
N GLN A 242 -7.16 -32.77 10.44
CA GLN A 242 -8.11 -33.89 10.42
C GLN A 242 -9.13 -33.75 9.28
N PHE A 243 -8.64 -33.38 8.09
CA PHE A 243 -9.43 -32.96 6.94
C PHE A 243 -10.61 -33.89 6.59
N ASP A 244 -10.36 -35.21 6.54
CA ASP A 244 -11.36 -36.21 6.16
C ASP A 244 -11.98 -36.96 7.34
N GLY A 245 -11.72 -36.49 8.56
CA GLY A 245 -12.20 -37.07 9.82
C GLY A 245 -11.37 -38.24 10.36
N TRP A 246 -10.37 -38.74 9.62
CA TRP A 246 -9.44 -39.75 10.15
C TRP A 246 -8.24 -39.09 10.85
N SER A 247 -7.86 -39.63 12.01
CA SER A 247 -6.61 -39.31 12.71
C SER A 247 -6.18 -40.45 13.65
N GLU A 248 -4.91 -40.43 14.04
CA GLU A 248 -4.35 -41.26 15.09
C GLU A 248 -3.72 -40.38 16.18
N ASN A 249 -3.73 -40.85 17.43
CA ASN A 249 -3.14 -40.14 18.58
C ASN A 249 -3.65 -38.70 18.80
N GLY A 250 -4.83 -38.36 18.24
CA GLY A 250 -5.40 -37.00 18.31
C GLY A 250 -4.63 -35.96 17.48
N LEU A 251 -3.87 -36.40 16.47
CA LEU A 251 -3.05 -35.55 15.61
C LEU A 251 -3.74 -35.24 14.27
N GLY A 252 -2.99 -34.66 13.33
CA GLY A 252 -3.56 -33.92 12.19
C GLY A 252 -4.19 -34.73 11.07
N GLY A 253 -4.24 -36.06 11.15
CA GLY A 253 -4.88 -36.89 10.14
C GLY A 253 -4.09 -37.00 8.85
N ILE A 254 -4.76 -37.09 7.71
CA ILE A 254 -4.18 -37.55 6.44
C ILE A 254 -3.03 -36.70 5.85
N TYR A 255 -2.92 -35.42 6.22
CA TYR A 255 -1.87 -34.51 5.72
C TYR A 255 -0.64 -34.43 6.63
N PHE A 256 -0.74 -34.88 7.88
CA PHE A 256 0.25 -34.63 8.92
C PHE A 256 0.76 -35.93 9.53
N TYR A 257 1.97 -35.90 10.09
CA TYR A 257 2.41 -37.05 10.88
C TYR A 257 1.43 -37.26 12.05
N ASN A 258 1.13 -38.52 12.34
CA ASN A 258 0.30 -38.90 13.49
C ASN A 258 1.12 -39.64 14.57
N ASP A 259 2.44 -39.48 14.54
CA ASP A 259 3.39 -40.02 15.52
C ASP A 259 4.23 -38.90 16.12
N TRP A 260 5.32 -39.27 16.82
CA TRP A 260 6.23 -38.32 17.44
C TRP A 260 6.85 -37.33 16.42
N LYS A 261 6.93 -37.67 15.12
CA LYS A 261 7.41 -36.76 14.08
C LYS A 261 6.45 -35.62 13.77
N ALA A 262 5.25 -35.57 14.35
CA ALA A 262 4.38 -34.41 14.20
C ALA A 262 4.94 -33.16 14.90
N HIS A 263 5.71 -33.34 15.97
CA HIS A 263 6.08 -32.27 16.90
C HIS A 263 7.19 -31.37 16.34
N THR A 264 6.94 -30.06 16.39
CA THR A 264 7.87 -28.97 16.10
C THR A 264 7.81 -27.94 17.22
N ASP A 265 8.75 -26.99 17.23
CA ASP A 265 8.72 -25.88 18.20
C ASP A 265 7.51 -24.93 17.98
N TRP A 266 6.86 -25.03 16.82
CA TRP A 266 5.74 -24.18 16.40
C TRP A 266 4.38 -24.92 16.39
N GLY A 267 4.34 -26.15 16.88
CA GLY A 267 3.13 -26.98 16.98
C GLY A 267 3.30 -28.39 16.39
N SER A 268 2.32 -29.25 16.62
CA SER A 268 2.31 -30.63 16.13
C SER A 268 1.76 -30.75 14.69
N THR A 269 2.18 -29.84 13.82
CA THR A 269 1.62 -29.59 12.48
C THR A 269 2.61 -29.87 11.35
N ARG A 270 3.58 -30.78 11.56
CA ARG A 270 4.52 -31.20 10.50
C ARG A 270 3.80 -32.05 9.43
N PRO A 271 3.89 -31.69 8.13
CA PRO A 271 3.34 -32.51 7.05
C PRO A 271 3.95 -33.92 7.01
N ASP A 272 3.16 -34.93 6.67
CA ASP A 272 3.62 -36.34 6.58
C ASP A 272 4.35 -36.61 5.26
N TYR A 273 5.65 -36.31 5.20
CA TYR A 273 6.45 -36.55 4.00
C TYR A 273 6.55 -38.04 3.62
N GLY A 274 6.20 -38.96 4.54
CA GLY A 274 6.18 -40.39 4.27
C GLY A 274 5.04 -40.81 3.33
N ARG A 275 4.00 -39.98 3.20
CA ARG A 275 2.85 -40.22 2.31
C ARG A 275 3.12 -39.66 0.92
N PRO A 276 3.01 -40.48 -0.15
CA PRO A 276 3.12 -40.00 -1.52
C PRO A 276 2.18 -38.83 -1.83
N GLU A 277 0.93 -38.87 -1.35
CA GLU A 277 -0.08 -37.84 -1.63
C GLU A 277 0.27 -36.48 -1.02
N VAL A 278 0.98 -36.47 0.12
CA VAL A 278 1.48 -35.24 0.76
C VAL A 278 2.72 -34.72 0.05
N ARG A 279 3.62 -35.60 -0.43
CA ARG A 279 4.73 -35.19 -1.29
C ARG A 279 4.23 -34.62 -2.61
N ASP A 280 3.22 -35.23 -3.23
CA ASP A 280 2.57 -34.74 -4.44
C ASP A 280 1.85 -33.40 -4.20
N TYR A 281 1.28 -33.19 -3.01
CA TYR A 281 0.73 -31.90 -2.59
C TYR A 281 1.79 -30.81 -2.56
N ILE A 282 2.94 -31.08 -1.95
CA ILE A 282 4.04 -30.11 -1.86
C ILE A 282 4.66 -29.86 -3.25
N GLN A 283 4.94 -30.92 -4.01
CA GLN A 283 5.44 -30.81 -5.39
C GLN A 283 4.49 -30.00 -6.29
N GLY A 284 3.17 -30.21 -6.16
CA GLY A 284 2.16 -29.47 -6.89
C GLY A 284 2.18 -27.96 -6.59
N GLN A 285 2.44 -27.60 -5.33
CA GLN A 285 2.54 -26.19 -4.92
C GLN A 285 3.80 -25.54 -5.52
N ILE A 286 4.94 -26.23 -5.49
CA ILE A 286 6.17 -25.76 -6.11
C ILE A 286 6.01 -25.59 -7.63
N ARG A 287 5.36 -26.56 -8.31
CA ARG A 287 5.03 -26.43 -9.74
C ARG A 287 4.12 -25.24 -10.01
N MET A 288 3.09 -25.04 -9.19
CA MET A 288 2.17 -23.90 -9.33
C MET A 288 2.94 -22.58 -9.28
N PHE A 289 3.84 -22.40 -8.30
CA PHE A 289 4.63 -21.18 -8.20
C PHE A 289 5.53 -20.94 -9.42
N LEU A 290 6.21 -21.98 -9.92
CA LEU A 290 7.09 -21.86 -11.08
C LEU A 290 6.32 -21.70 -12.41
N ALA A 291 5.22 -22.44 -12.59
CA ALA A 291 4.48 -22.50 -13.85
C ALA A 291 3.38 -21.45 -13.97
N ASP A 292 2.67 -21.14 -12.89
CA ASP A 292 1.48 -20.27 -12.93
C ASP A 292 1.74 -18.87 -12.36
N TYR A 293 2.78 -18.70 -11.55
CA TYR A 293 3.23 -17.41 -11.00
C TYR A 293 4.61 -16.97 -11.50
N HIS A 294 5.30 -17.82 -12.28
CA HIS A 294 6.61 -17.53 -12.89
C HIS A 294 7.69 -17.07 -11.90
N VAL A 295 7.63 -17.46 -10.62
CA VAL A 295 8.73 -17.12 -9.69
C VAL A 295 10.01 -17.83 -10.12
N ASP A 296 11.17 -17.22 -9.84
CA ASP A 296 12.46 -17.68 -10.35
C ASP A 296 13.13 -18.72 -9.43
N GLY A 297 12.50 -19.08 -8.32
CA GLY A 297 13.00 -20.10 -7.40
C GLY A 297 12.67 -19.82 -5.95
N PHE A 298 13.27 -20.62 -5.07
CA PHE A 298 12.86 -20.66 -3.67
C PHE A 298 14.03 -20.70 -2.71
N ARG A 299 13.82 -20.14 -1.51
CA ARG A 299 14.59 -20.46 -0.31
C ARG A 299 13.72 -21.29 0.63
N TRP A 300 14.20 -22.47 0.99
CA TRP A 300 13.50 -23.39 1.89
C TRP A 300 13.79 -23.07 3.34
N ASP A 301 12.73 -22.79 4.09
CA ASP A 301 12.79 -22.52 5.53
C ASP A 301 13.05 -23.76 6.37
N SER A 302 13.97 -23.60 7.32
CA SER A 302 14.36 -24.58 8.33
C SER A 302 14.47 -26.01 7.78
N VAL A 303 15.37 -26.20 6.82
CA VAL A 303 15.63 -27.51 6.19
C VAL A 303 16.00 -28.56 7.24
N TYR A 304 16.69 -28.16 8.31
CA TYR A 304 16.94 -28.99 9.47
C TYR A 304 15.66 -29.62 10.03
N ASN A 305 14.59 -28.85 10.21
CA ASN A 305 13.31 -29.31 10.79
C ASN A 305 12.44 -30.12 9.82
N ILE A 306 12.78 -30.14 8.53
CA ILE A 306 12.24 -31.08 7.53
C ILE A 306 12.97 -32.43 7.65
N ARG A 307 14.30 -32.36 7.73
CA ARG A 307 15.20 -33.52 7.73
C ARG A 307 15.37 -34.16 9.10
N HIS A 308 14.92 -33.50 10.17
CA HIS A 308 14.97 -34.00 11.53
C HIS A 308 13.64 -33.73 12.25
N ALA A 309 13.27 -34.68 13.10
CA ALA A 309 12.18 -34.53 14.06
C ALA A 309 12.75 -34.77 15.46
N SER A 310 12.50 -33.88 16.41
CA SER A 310 13.01 -34.02 17.80
C SER A 310 14.51 -34.40 17.88
N GLY A 311 15.34 -33.86 16.99
CA GLY A 311 16.78 -34.15 16.88
C GLY A 311 17.15 -35.49 16.24
N ALA A 312 16.19 -36.33 15.89
CA ALA A 312 16.39 -37.59 15.19
C ALA A 312 16.20 -37.42 13.67
N TRP A 313 16.96 -38.17 12.89
CA TRP A 313 16.89 -38.17 11.43
C TRP A 313 15.51 -38.56 10.90
N ASN A 314 14.97 -37.74 9.99
CA ASN A 314 13.73 -37.97 9.25
C ASN A 314 14.05 -38.23 7.75
N PRO A 315 14.16 -39.49 7.32
CA PRO A 315 14.51 -39.83 5.94
C PRO A 315 13.45 -39.35 4.93
N ASP A 316 12.17 -39.36 5.31
CA ASP A 316 11.07 -39.00 4.42
C ASP A 316 11.19 -37.55 3.93
N GLY A 317 11.58 -36.63 4.83
CA GLY A 317 11.81 -35.23 4.50
C GLY A 317 12.97 -35.04 3.52
N SER A 318 14.03 -35.86 3.64
CA SER A 318 15.15 -35.80 2.70
C SER A 318 14.82 -36.37 1.33
N VAL A 319 14.03 -37.44 1.28
CA VAL A 319 13.51 -37.98 0.02
C VAL A 319 12.62 -36.95 -0.66
N MET A 320 11.70 -36.31 0.07
CA MET A 320 10.85 -35.25 -0.47
C MET A 320 11.68 -34.11 -1.07
N LEU A 321 12.67 -33.58 -0.34
CA LEU A 321 13.53 -32.50 -0.82
C LEU A 321 14.33 -32.90 -2.06
N ALA A 322 14.89 -34.10 -2.07
CA ALA A 322 15.62 -34.62 -3.23
C ALA A 322 14.71 -34.77 -4.47
N ASP A 323 13.51 -35.31 -4.28
CA ASP A 323 12.52 -35.46 -5.35
C ASP A 323 12.10 -34.09 -5.92
N ILE A 324 11.83 -33.11 -5.04
CA ILE A 324 11.46 -31.75 -5.45
C ILE A 324 12.62 -31.05 -6.17
N ASN A 325 13.84 -31.10 -5.64
CA ASN A 325 14.98 -30.45 -6.28
C ASN A 325 15.36 -31.13 -7.61
N ALA A 326 15.10 -32.43 -7.76
CA ALA A 326 15.22 -33.13 -9.03
C ALA A 326 14.14 -32.70 -10.03
N MET A 327 12.87 -32.67 -9.61
CA MET A 327 11.76 -32.16 -10.39
C MET A 327 12.01 -30.72 -10.86
N THR A 328 12.38 -29.81 -9.96
CA THR A 328 12.67 -28.42 -10.30
C THR A 328 13.81 -28.33 -11.31
N ARG A 329 14.89 -29.11 -11.16
CA ARG A 329 15.98 -29.13 -12.15
C ARG A 329 15.53 -29.61 -13.52
N ASP A 330 14.73 -30.67 -13.55
CA ASP A 330 14.41 -31.40 -14.78
C ASP A 330 13.26 -30.72 -15.55
N GLU A 331 12.32 -30.06 -14.85
CA GLU A 331 11.17 -29.35 -15.41
C GLU A 331 11.38 -27.83 -15.53
N PHE A 332 12.18 -27.23 -14.63
CA PHE A 332 12.39 -25.78 -14.49
C PHE A 332 13.87 -25.46 -14.21
N GLY A 333 14.78 -25.93 -15.07
CA GLY A 333 16.23 -25.93 -14.81
C GLY A 333 16.88 -24.58 -14.46
N ASP A 334 16.19 -23.49 -14.76
CA ASP A 334 16.60 -22.13 -14.44
C ASP A 334 16.25 -21.67 -13.01
N ALA A 335 15.39 -22.41 -12.29
CA ALA A 335 14.92 -22.01 -10.98
C ALA A 335 15.99 -22.17 -9.87
N TYR A 336 16.12 -21.16 -9.01
CA TYR A 336 16.99 -21.20 -7.85
C TYR A 336 16.47 -22.18 -6.79
N ARG A 337 17.40 -22.95 -6.22
CA ARG A 337 17.13 -23.92 -5.16
C ARG A 337 18.01 -23.59 -3.98
N PHE A 338 17.55 -22.68 -3.14
CA PHE A 338 18.26 -22.24 -1.95
C PHE A 338 17.71 -22.87 -0.68
N ALA A 339 18.56 -23.04 0.31
CA ALA A 339 18.19 -23.50 1.64
C ALA A 339 18.57 -22.45 2.69
N GLU A 340 17.86 -22.45 3.80
CA GLU A 340 18.36 -21.82 5.02
C GLU A 340 19.64 -22.52 5.51
N ASP A 341 19.60 -23.83 5.63
CA ASP A 341 20.60 -24.61 6.35
C ASP A 341 20.68 -26.05 5.82
N HIS A 342 21.70 -26.81 6.26
CA HIS A 342 21.82 -28.26 6.04
C HIS A 342 21.67 -28.70 4.57
N ALA A 343 22.00 -27.82 3.62
CA ALA A 343 21.83 -28.03 2.19
C ALA A 343 22.75 -29.14 1.65
N PHE A 344 23.90 -29.31 2.30
CA PHE A 344 25.03 -30.12 1.82
C PHE A 344 25.35 -31.34 2.69
N ASP A 345 24.56 -31.62 3.73
CA ASP A 345 24.80 -32.80 4.58
C ASP A 345 24.49 -34.14 3.87
N SER A 346 23.75 -34.07 2.77
CA SER A 346 23.44 -35.17 1.87
C SER A 346 23.14 -34.62 0.48
N GLU A 347 23.17 -35.45 -0.56
CA GLU A 347 22.83 -35.04 -1.93
C GLU A 347 21.32 -34.82 -2.11
N VAL A 348 20.77 -33.76 -1.49
CA VAL A 348 19.36 -33.33 -1.64
C VAL A 348 19.16 -32.31 -2.76
N GLY A 349 20.24 -31.82 -3.38
CA GLY A 349 20.18 -31.10 -4.66
C GLY A 349 19.97 -29.57 -4.61
N PHE A 350 20.21 -28.92 -3.47
CA PHE A 350 20.26 -27.46 -3.37
C PHE A 350 21.51 -26.87 -4.04
N GLU A 351 21.40 -25.62 -4.51
CA GLU A 351 22.49 -24.89 -5.17
C GLU A 351 23.27 -23.99 -4.22
N SER A 352 22.59 -23.41 -3.22
CA SER A 352 23.19 -22.47 -2.26
C SER A 352 22.47 -22.52 -0.91
N GLN A 353 23.14 -22.08 0.15
CA GLN A 353 22.55 -21.94 1.48
C GLN A 353 22.90 -20.62 2.16
N TRP A 354 22.09 -20.20 3.14
CA TRP A 354 22.44 -19.10 4.04
C TRP A 354 23.68 -19.45 4.88
N ASP A 355 24.67 -18.55 4.91
CA ASP A 355 25.91 -18.77 5.66
C ASP A 355 25.82 -18.16 7.07
N HIS A 356 25.28 -18.95 8.00
CA HIS A 356 25.15 -18.60 9.41
C HIS A 356 26.50 -18.36 10.11
N GLY A 357 27.58 -19.01 9.65
CA GLY A 357 28.92 -18.79 10.16
C GLY A 357 29.43 -17.40 9.82
N PHE A 358 29.28 -16.99 8.56
CA PHE A 358 29.59 -15.64 8.11
C PHE A 358 28.78 -14.59 8.85
N LEU A 359 27.46 -14.80 8.97
CA LEU A 359 26.58 -13.92 9.73
C LEU A 359 27.10 -13.72 11.16
N SER A 360 27.33 -14.82 11.88
CA SER A 360 27.77 -14.77 13.29
C SER A 360 29.10 -14.03 13.44
N ASP A 361 30.08 -14.39 12.62
CA ASP A 361 31.43 -13.85 12.73
C ASP A 361 31.50 -12.37 12.33
N ILE A 362 30.90 -11.99 11.19
CA ILE A 362 30.99 -10.63 10.67
C ILE A 362 30.07 -9.69 11.45
N ARG A 363 28.84 -10.09 11.78
CA ARG A 363 27.95 -9.28 12.62
C ARG A 363 28.58 -9.06 14.00
N GLY A 364 29.12 -10.12 14.61
CA GLY A 364 29.84 -10.03 15.90
C GLY A 364 31.06 -9.11 15.83
N LEU A 365 31.83 -9.17 14.73
CA LEU A 365 33.00 -8.32 14.51
C LEU A 365 32.64 -6.84 14.46
N VAL A 366 31.59 -6.45 13.73
CA VAL A 366 31.20 -5.03 13.60
C VAL A 366 30.41 -4.51 14.79
N ALA A 367 29.65 -5.36 15.48
CA ALA A 367 28.93 -5.02 16.71
C ALA A 367 29.85 -4.91 17.94
N ALA A 368 31.05 -5.52 17.91
CA ALA A 368 32.00 -5.48 19.02
C ALA A 368 32.29 -4.05 19.47
N GLY A 369 32.12 -3.79 20.77
CA GLY A 369 32.32 -2.47 21.39
C GLY A 369 33.80 -2.05 21.51
N SER A 370 34.73 -3.00 21.42
CA SER A 370 36.18 -2.75 21.48
C SER A 370 36.91 -3.39 20.29
N ASP A 371 37.93 -2.70 19.79
CA ASP A 371 38.81 -3.20 18.74
C ASP A 371 39.52 -4.51 19.14
N SER A 372 39.84 -4.67 20.43
CA SER A 372 40.50 -5.88 20.97
C SER A 372 39.75 -7.16 20.67
N ASP A 373 38.43 -7.08 20.54
CA ASP A 373 37.54 -8.23 20.40
C ASP A 373 37.39 -8.67 18.94
N ARG A 374 37.96 -7.91 18.00
CA ARG A 374 37.91 -8.20 16.55
C ARG A 374 39.10 -9.05 16.12
N ASN A 375 38.80 -10.18 15.49
CA ASN A 375 39.79 -11.11 14.96
C ASN A 375 40.00 -10.91 13.45
N MET A 376 41.18 -10.43 13.06
CA MET A 376 41.47 -10.15 11.65
C MET A 376 41.75 -11.40 10.81
N SER A 377 42.08 -12.53 11.44
CA SER A 377 42.21 -13.80 10.73
C SER A 377 40.84 -14.32 10.31
N THR A 378 39.82 -14.15 11.16
CA THR A 378 38.42 -14.43 10.82
C THR A 378 37.95 -13.52 9.68
N LEU A 379 38.22 -12.21 9.75
CA LEU A 379 37.89 -11.29 8.66
C LEU A 379 38.59 -11.67 7.35
N ALA A 380 39.90 -11.95 7.40
CA ALA A 380 40.67 -12.37 6.24
C ALA A 380 40.16 -13.69 5.65
N TYR A 381 39.74 -14.64 6.48
CA TYR A 381 39.12 -15.88 6.05
C TYR A 381 37.85 -15.60 5.23
N TRP A 382 36.92 -14.81 5.76
CA TRP A 382 35.65 -14.51 5.07
C TRP A 382 35.82 -13.67 3.81
N LEU A 383 36.81 -12.77 3.77
CA LEU A 383 37.14 -12.01 2.57
C LEU A 383 37.85 -12.84 1.49
N SER A 384 38.24 -14.09 1.77
CA SER A 384 39.00 -14.94 0.83
C SER A 384 38.47 -16.35 0.61
N ASN A 385 37.46 -16.80 1.36
CA ASN A 385 36.94 -18.16 1.27
C ASN A 385 35.42 -18.19 1.05
N GLY A 386 34.99 -19.16 0.26
CA GLY A 386 33.60 -19.43 -0.07
C GLY A 386 33.35 -19.44 -1.57
N GLY A 387 32.08 -19.56 -1.95
CA GLY A 387 31.65 -19.53 -3.33
C GLY A 387 30.17 -19.20 -3.43
N PHE A 388 29.62 -19.33 -4.63
CA PHE A 388 28.21 -19.07 -4.89
C PHE A 388 27.26 -20.19 -4.39
N ASP A 389 27.80 -21.11 -3.59
CA ASP A 389 27.07 -22.04 -2.74
C ASP A 389 26.72 -21.42 -1.36
N SER A 390 27.28 -20.25 -1.03
CA SER A 390 26.98 -19.49 0.19
C SER A 390 26.27 -18.15 -0.12
N ILE A 391 25.21 -17.85 0.62
CA ILE A 391 24.55 -16.54 0.66
C ILE A 391 25.11 -15.74 1.84
N ARG A 392 25.66 -14.56 1.54
CA ARG A 392 26.36 -13.65 2.47
C ARG A 392 25.44 -12.54 2.96
N TYR A 393 25.26 -12.45 4.27
CA TYR A 393 24.41 -11.44 4.90
C TYR A 393 24.89 -11.18 6.34
N VAL A 394 24.63 -9.98 6.84
CA VAL A 394 24.84 -9.60 8.26
C VAL A 394 23.54 -9.25 8.97
N GLU A 395 22.45 -9.18 8.20
CA GLU A 395 21.10 -8.94 8.68
C GLU A 395 20.11 -9.69 7.79
N SER A 396 19.10 -10.26 8.43
CA SER A 396 17.89 -10.87 7.89
C SER A 396 16.77 -10.60 8.89
N HIS A 397 15.53 -10.84 8.47
CA HIS A 397 14.36 -10.74 9.35
C HIS A 397 14.53 -11.45 10.71
N ASP A 398 15.17 -12.62 10.78
CA ASP A 398 15.41 -13.34 12.04
C ASP A 398 16.37 -12.63 12.99
N THR A 399 17.35 -11.92 12.43
CA THR A 399 18.43 -11.27 13.18
C THR A 399 18.10 -9.85 13.61
N CYS A 400 16.98 -9.31 13.13
CA CYS A 400 16.54 -7.96 13.49
C CYS A 400 15.05 -7.87 13.85
N GLY A 401 14.36 -9.01 13.96
CA GLY A 401 12.93 -9.08 14.19
C GLY A 401 12.52 -9.24 15.66
N ASP A 402 11.32 -8.75 15.98
CA ASP A 402 10.71 -8.78 17.32
C ASP A 402 10.37 -10.18 17.82
N LEU A 403 9.90 -11.10 16.97
CA LEU A 403 9.57 -12.48 17.37
C LEU A 403 10.80 -13.23 17.93
N ASN A 404 12.01 -12.83 17.52
CA ASN A 404 13.27 -13.41 18.00
C ASN A 404 13.95 -12.53 19.08
N ASN A 405 13.29 -11.46 19.53
CA ASN A 405 13.82 -10.47 20.46
C ASN A 405 15.18 -9.92 20.00
N LYS A 406 15.26 -9.50 18.73
CA LYS A 406 16.45 -8.93 18.10
C LYS A 406 16.26 -7.49 17.65
N HIS A 407 17.36 -6.83 17.31
CA HIS A 407 17.38 -5.45 16.83
C HIS A 407 18.12 -5.32 15.51
N ARG A 408 17.88 -4.22 14.80
CA ARG A 408 18.69 -3.84 13.63
C ARG A 408 20.16 -3.71 14.03
N LEU A 409 21.06 -4.01 13.09
CA LEU A 409 22.51 -3.97 13.30
C LEU A 409 22.98 -2.62 13.83
N SER A 410 22.43 -1.52 13.30
CA SER A 410 22.67 -0.15 13.76
C SER A 410 22.49 0.01 15.28
N ARG A 411 21.46 -0.62 15.83
CA ARG A 411 21.12 -0.55 17.25
C ARG A 411 21.90 -1.54 18.11
N ASP A 412 22.28 -2.70 17.57
CA ASP A 412 23.23 -3.61 18.21
C ASP A 412 24.63 -2.96 18.36
N ILE A 413 24.99 -2.09 17.41
CA ILE A 413 26.27 -1.38 17.39
C ILE A 413 26.31 -0.21 18.39
N ASP A 414 25.25 0.61 18.40
CA ASP A 414 25.08 1.75 19.29
C ASP A 414 23.59 1.94 19.60
N PHE A 415 23.17 1.46 20.77
CA PHE A 415 21.76 1.46 21.15
C PHE A 415 21.21 2.87 21.39
N ASP A 416 22.04 3.76 21.93
CA ASP A 416 21.67 5.13 22.31
C ASP A 416 21.70 6.08 21.11
N SER A 417 22.56 5.80 20.11
CA SER A 417 22.71 6.61 18.90
C SER A 417 22.78 5.76 17.62
N PRO A 418 21.70 5.05 17.26
CA PRO A 418 21.69 4.15 16.10
C PRO A 418 21.75 4.88 14.73
N GLN A 419 21.54 6.20 14.71
CA GLN A 419 21.81 7.07 13.56
C GLN A 419 23.14 7.84 13.67
N GLY A 420 23.91 7.59 14.73
CA GLY A 420 25.18 8.24 15.00
C GLY A 420 26.35 7.67 14.19
N TYR A 421 27.51 8.30 14.36
CA TYR A 421 28.74 7.97 13.65
C TYR A 421 29.09 6.47 13.73
N TRP A 422 29.13 5.90 14.95
CA TRP A 422 29.56 4.52 15.14
C TRP A 422 28.59 3.50 14.52
N ALA A 423 27.29 3.74 14.65
CA ALA A 423 26.25 2.89 14.07
C ALA A 423 26.36 2.86 12.54
N LYS A 424 26.33 4.04 11.90
CA LYS A 424 26.41 4.16 10.44
C LYS A 424 27.69 3.59 9.87
N LYS A 425 28.85 3.92 10.45
CA LYS A 425 30.16 3.43 9.99
C LYS A 425 30.27 1.90 10.07
N ARG A 426 29.92 1.32 11.21
CA ARG A 426 30.11 -0.11 11.45
C ARG A 426 29.02 -0.96 10.78
N ALA A 427 27.80 -0.44 10.63
CA ALA A 427 26.75 -1.09 9.86
C ALA A 427 27.12 -1.10 8.36
N LEU A 428 27.52 0.04 7.79
CA LEU A 428 27.99 0.13 6.40
C LEU A 428 29.20 -0.79 6.16
N LEU A 429 30.15 -0.85 7.10
CA LEU A 429 31.27 -1.80 7.06
C LEU A 429 30.79 -3.26 7.00
N GLY A 430 29.84 -3.66 7.85
CA GLY A 430 29.32 -5.03 7.88
C GLY A 430 28.63 -5.44 6.57
N HIS A 431 27.72 -4.60 6.07
CA HIS A 431 27.05 -4.83 4.79
C HIS A 431 28.02 -4.76 3.61
N GLY A 432 29.00 -3.84 3.65
CA GLY A 432 30.04 -3.76 2.64
C GLY A 432 30.93 -5.00 2.60
N ILE A 433 31.27 -5.58 3.77
CA ILE A 433 31.98 -6.87 3.85
C ILE A 433 31.14 -7.99 3.20
N ALA A 434 29.82 -8.02 3.42
CA ALA A 434 28.93 -8.98 2.76
C ALA A 434 28.92 -8.81 1.23
N LEU A 435 28.92 -7.57 0.73
CA LEU A 435 28.95 -7.27 -0.70
C LEU A 435 30.27 -7.68 -1.38
N ILE A 436 31.42 -7.47 -0.72
CA ILE A 436 32.75 -7.73 -1.31
C ILE A 436 33.26 -9.15 -1.10
N SER A 437 32.66 -9.93 -0.20
CA SER A 437 33.08 -11.29 0.11
C SER A 437 32.65 -12.28 -1.00
N PRO A 438 33.42 -13.35 -1.26
CA PRO A 438 33.01 -14.39 -2.20
C PRO A 438 31.72 -15.07 -1.73
N GLY A 439 30.69 -15.03 -2.58
CA GLY A 439 29.35 -15.58 -2.33
C GLY A 439 28.26 -14.70 -2.93
N ILE A 440 27.00 -15.09 -2.71
CA ILE A 440 25.82 -14.34 -3.15
C ILE A 440 25.42 -13.36 -2.06
N PRO A 441 25.62 -12.04 -2.21
CA PRO A 441 25.20 -11.07 -1.21
C PRO A 441 23.67 -10.96 -1.11
N MET A 442 23.19 -10.80 0.12
CA MET A 442 21.80 -10.50 0.44
C MET A 442 21.72 -9.35 1.46
N ILE A 443 20.86 -8.38 1.17
CA ILE A 443 20.56 -7.24 2.05
C ILE A 443 19.08 -7.30 2.43
N PHE A 444 18.77 -7.09 3.71
CA PHE A 444 17.39 -7.02 4.19
C PHE A 444 16.86 -5.60 4.10
N ALA A 445 15.62 -5.44 3.64
CA ALA A 445 14.99 -4.13 3.44
C ALA A 445 15.10 -3.23 4.68
N GLY A 446 15.57 -2.01 4.48
CA GLY A 446 15.85 -1.02 5.52
C GLY A 446 17.32 -0.91 5.89
N SER A 447 18.14 -1.94 5.69
CA SER A 447 19.57 -1.87 6.01
C SER A 447 20.30 -0.81 5.16
N GLU A 448 19.91 -0.66 3.89
CA GLU A 448 20.47 0.31 2.93
C GLU A 448 20.24 1.78 3.32
N MET A 449 19.21 2.04 4.14
CA MET A 449 18.87 3.37 4.65
C MET A 449 19.19 3.51 6.15
N ASN A 450 19.94 2.56 6.71
CA ASN A 450 20.29 2.49 8.14
C ASN A 450 19.05 2.53 9.05
N GLU A 451 18.01 1.76 8.73
CA GLU A 451 16.84 1.56 9.60
C GLU A 451 17.28 1.10 11.00
N ASP A 452 16.65 1.64 12.04
CA ASP A 452 16.98 1.37 13.44
C ASP A 452 15.81 0.83 14.27
N TRP A 453 14.62 0.77 13.67
CA TRP A 453 13.47 0.10 14.25
C TRP A 453 13.59 -1.40 14.04
N THR A 454 13.43 -2.15 15.14
CA THR A 454 13.27 -3.60 15.12
C THR A 454 12.19 -3.95 14.10
N PHE A 455 12.50 -4.93 13.25
CA PHE A 455 11.54 -5.43 12.27
C PHE A 455 10.36 -6.09 13.00
N SER A 456 9.14 -5.75 12.56
CA SER A 456 7.89 -6.29 13.08
C SER A 456 6.86 -6.27 11.95
N ASN A 457 5.94 -7.24 11.93
CA ASN A 457 4.78 -7.23 11.02
C ASN A 457 3.81 -6.06 11.29
N ASN A 458 3.97 -5.36 12.42
CA ASN A 458 3.16 -4.20 12.80
C ASN A 458 3.79 -2.87 12.41
N THR A 459 5.04 -2.86 11.97
CA THR A 459 5.81 -1.63 11.78
C THR A 459 6.17 -1.46 10.31
N ALA A 460 5.65 -0.40 9.69
CA ALA A 460 5.99 -0.02 8.32
C ALA A 460 7.47 0.44 8.22
N LEU A 461 8.11 0.16 7.09
CA LEU A 461 9.46 0.63 6.80
C LEU A 461 9.47 2.17 6.65
N ARG A 462 10.43 2.85 7.26
CA ARG A 462 10.46 4.33 7.26
C ARG A 462 11.20 4.88 6.04
N TRP A 463 10.49 4.93 4.91
CA TRP A 463 11.01 5.46 3.64
C TRP A 463 11.64 6.85 3.73
N SER A 464 11.24 7.70 4.69
CA SER A 464 11.89 9.00 4.92
C SER A 464 13.40 8.89 5.20
N LEU A 465 13.88 7.75 5.70
CA LEU A 465 15.29 7.50 5.94
C LEU A 465 16.12 7.42 4.65
N THR A 466 15.52 7.06 3.52
CA THR A 466 16.23 7.09 2.23
C THR A 466 16.74 8.50 1.90
N ASN A 467 15.94 9.53 2.21
CA ASN A 467 16.35 10.93 2.03
C ASN A 467 17.29 11.38 3.14
N ALA A 468 16.99 11.01 4.41
CA ALA A 468 17.82 11.41 5.54
C ALA A 468 19.24 10.82 5.49
N ASN A 469 19.38 9.64 4.89
CA ASN A 469 20.62 8.88 4.76
C ASN A 469 20.97 8.64 3.28
N ALA A 470 20.66 9.59 2.38
CA ALA A 470 20.84 9.43 0.93
C ALA A 470 22.28 9.07 0.53
N GLY A 471 23.28 9.61 1.24
CA GLY A 471 24.68 9.25 1.02
C GLY A 471 25.01 7.81 1.42
N ILE A 472 24.35 7.25 2.45
CA ILE A 472 24.50 5.83 2.83
C ILE A 472 23.85 4.94 1.78
N VAL A 473 22.65 5.29 1.30
CA VAL A 473 21.99 4.61 0.19
C VAL A 473 22.90 4.57 -1.03
N ARG A 474 23.52 5.72 -1.37
CA ARG A 474 24.53 5.81 -2.43
C ARG A 474 25.73 4.92 -2.17
N ALA A 475 26.24 4.86 -0.94
CA ALA A 475 27.38 4.01 -0.58
C ALA A 475 27.10 2.52 -0.81
N PHE A 476 25.86 2.07 -0.61
CA PHE A 476 25.42 0.72 -0.97
C PHE A 476 25.35 0.56 -2.49
N ALA A 477 24.69 1.49 -3.20
CA ALA A 477 24.54 1.44 -4.66
C ALA A 477 25.90 1.37 -5.37
N ASP A 478 26.82 2.28 -5.04
CA ASP A 478 28.18 2.31 -5.62
C ASP A 478 28.88 0.95 -5.44
N LEU A 479 28.77 0.33 -4.25
CA LEU A 479 29.41 -0.94 -3.99
C LEU A 479 28.70 -2.13 -4.67
N ILE A 480 27.38 -2.09 -4.81
CA ILE A 480 26.60 -3.07 -5.58
C ILE A 480 26.97 -3.01 -7.06
N HIS A 481 27.10 -1.81 -7.63
CA HIS A 481 27.54 -1.60 -9.02
C HIS A 481 28.94 -2.16 -9.26
N LEU A 482 29.88 -1.93 -8.34
CA LEU A 482 31.19 -2.60 -8.39
C LEU A 482 31.07 -4.13 -8.28
N ARG A 483 30.20 -4.64 -7.39
CA ARG A 483 30.00 -6.09 -7.19
C ARG A 483 29.43 -6.78 -8.44
N ARG A 484 28.59 -6.08 -9.20
CA ARG A 484 27.96 -6.56 -10.44
C ARG A 484 28.78 -6.28 -11.69
N ASN A 485 29.85 -5.50 -11.57
CA ASN A 485 30.67 -5.03 -12.68
C ASN A 485 29.88 -4.16 -13.65
N ALA A 486 29.10 -3.21 -13.13
CA ALA A 486 28.30 -2.30 -13.94
C ALA A 486 29.16 -1.48 -14.92
N HIS A 487 30.32 -0.98 -14.47
CA HIS A 487 31.23 -0.16 -15.28
C HIS A 487 32.32 -0.97 -16.03
N GLY A 488 32.25 -2.31 -16.03
CA GLY A 488 33.13 -3.15 -16.86
C GLY A 488 34.58 -3.33 -16.38
N ASN A 489 34.98 -2.81 -15.22
CA ASN A 489 36.36 -2.85 -14.70
C ASN A 489 36.53 -3.61 -13.37
N THR A 490 35.49 -4.28 -12.88
CA THR A 490 35.46 -5.00 -11.60
C THR A 490 34.88 -6.42 -11.68
N ASP A 491 34.94 -7.06 -12.84
CA ASP A 491 34.46 -8.44 -13.05
C ASP A 491 35.18 -9.48 -12.16
N ALA A 492 36.34 -9.13 -11.59
CA ALA A 492 37.03 -9.93 -10.58
C ALA A 492 36.21 -10.15 -9.29
N PHE A 493 35.19 -9.33 -9.00
CA PHE A 493 34.22 -9.62 -7.94
C PHE A 493 33.31 -10.82 -8.25
N LYS A 494 33.13 -11.14 -9.53
CA LYS A 494 32.28 -12.23 -10.02
C LYS A 494 33.05 -13.57 -10.09
N ASP A 495 34.34 -13.56 -9.78
CA ASP A 495 35.16 -14.76 -9.63
C ASP A 495 35.30 -15.13 -8.13
N PRO A 496 34.70 -16.24 -7.68
CA PRO A 496 34.88 -16.72 -6.31
C PRO A 496 36.25 -17.40 -6.13
N GLY A 497 36.97 -17.67 -7.22
CA GLY A 497 38.35 -18.16 -7.23
C GLY A 497 39.38 -17.02 -7.29
N ASN A 498 40.67 -17.39 -7.24
CA ASN A 498 41.80 -16.46 -7.44
C ASN A 498 41.85 -15.29 -6.44
N ILE A 499 41.60 -15.60 -5.17
CA ILE A 499 41.65 -14.63 -4.08
C ILE A 499 42.93 -14.84 -3.26
N GLN A 500 43.66 -13.75 -2.96
CA GLN A 500 44.88 -13.81 -2.15
C GLN A 500 44.80 -12.86 -0.97
N VAL A 501 44.94 -13.38 0.24
CA VAL A 501 45.15 -12.55 1.42
C VAL A 501 46.57 -11.98 1.36
N ARG A 502 46.67 -10.67 1.16
CA ARG A 502 47.94 -9.94 1.01
C ARG A 502 48.43 -9.38 2.33
N HIS A 503 47.51 -9.07 3.24
CA HIS A 503 47.82 -8.40 4.49
C HIS A 503 46.84 -8.77 5.60
N VAL A 504 47.37 -9.07 6.79
CA VAL A 504 46.59 -9.28 8.02
C VAL A 504 47.36 -8.63 9.16
N ASN A 505 46.87 -7.49 9.66
CA ASN A 505 47.42 -6.81 10.81
C ASN A 505 46.43 -6.89 11.98
N HIS A 506 46.72 -7.78 12.94
CA HIS A 506 45.87 -8.00 14.10
C HIS A 506 45.89 -6.84 15.10
N ASP A 507 46.98 -6.08 15.19
CA ASP A 507 47.13 -4.99 16.14
C ASP A 507 46.44 -3.72 15.60
N GLY A 508 46.66 -3.41 14.32
CA GLY A 508 46.02 -2.27 13.64
C GLY A 508 44.62 -2.55 13.09
N LYS A 509 44.13 -3.79 13.20
CA LYS A 509 42.83 -4.25 12.68
C LYS A 509 42.61 -3.95 11.20
N VAL A 510 43.63 -4.19 10.37
CA VAL A 510 43.55 -4.01 8.91
C VAL A 510 43.76 -5.34 8.20
N VAL A 511 42.91 -5.60 7.21
CA VAL A 511 43.03 -6.74 6.30
C VAL A 511 43.08 -6.24 4.87
N GLY A 512 43.94 -6.84 4.05
CA GLY A 512 44.04 -6.57 2.63
C GLY A 512 43.98 -7.85 1.81
N VAL A 513 43.12 -7.87 0.80
CA VAL A 513 42.89 -9.03 -0.06
C VAL A 513 42.85 -8.61 -1.53
N SER A 514 43.50 -9.35 -2.42
CA SER A 514 43.42 -9.11 -3.86
C SER A 514 42.50 -10.12 -4.56
N ARG A 515 41.78 -9.67 -5.60
CA ARG A 515 40.99 -10.52 -6.52
C ARG A 515 41.67 -10.55 -7.88
N ARG A 516 42.04 -11.74 -8.37
CA ARG A 516 42.78 -11.96 -9.63
C ARG A 516 44.02 -11.08 -9.83
N ASN A 517 44.53 -10.46 -8.76
CA ASN A 517 45.56 -9.40 -8.77
C ASN A 517 45.18 -8.14 -9.55
N GLU A 518 43.91 -7.96 -9.88
CA GLU A 518 43.37 -6.80 -10.61
C GLU A 518 42.69 -5.82 -9.67
N LEU A 519 42.04 -6.34 -8.62
CA LEU A 519 41.47 -5.55 -7.54
C LEU A 519 42.26 -5.74 -6.25
N MET A 520 42.40 -4.67 -5.48
CA MET A 520 42.93 -4.68 -4.12
C MET A 520 41.88 -4.11 -3.17
N LEU A 521 41.43 -4.93 -2.22
CA LEU A 521 40.44 -4.58 -1.20
C LEU A 521 41.14 -4.39 0.13
N VAL A 522 40.91 -3.27 0.79
CA VAL A 522 41.49 -2.95 2.08
C VAL A 522 40.36 -2.64 3.05
N VAL A 523 40.35 -3.32 4.19
CA VAL A 523 39.36 -3.16 5.25
C VAL A 523 40.07 -2.72 6.52
N ASN A 524 39.74 -1.52 7.01
CA ASN A 524 40.12 -1.05 8.34
C ASN A 524 38.95 -1.31 9.30
N ALA A 525 39.10 -2.25 10.22
CA ALA A 525 38.11 -2.60 11.23
C ALA A 525 38.42 -1.98 12.61
N SER A 526 39.31 -0.99 12.68
CA SER A 526 39.63 -0.24 13.92
C SER A 526 38.85 1.08 14.01
N ALA A 527 38.82 1.62 15.22
CA ALA A 527 38.42 3.01 15.49
C ALA A 527 39.48 4.05 15.08
N THR A 528 40.63 3.60 14.56
CA THR A 528 41.78 4.48 14.29
C THR A 528 41.79 4.87 12.82
N ASP A 529 41.85 6.19 12.58
CA ASP A 529 42.25 6.72 11.28
C ASP A 529 43.77 6.60 11.14
N TYR A 530 44.21 6.14 9.98
CA TYR A 530 45.62 6.12 9.61
C TYR A 530 45.87 7.17 8.55
N ASP A 531 46.54 8.26 8.91
CA ASP A 531 47.03 9.26 7.94
C ASP A 531 48.03 8.65 6.95
N THR A 532 48.71 7.57 7.36
CA THR A 532 49.72 6.87 6.59
C THR A 532 49.75 5.40 7.01
N TYR A 533 49.33 4.52 6.11
CA TYR A 533 49.36 3.08 6.25
C TYR A 533 50.13 2.47 5.09
N ALA A 534 51.04 1.54 5.39
CA ALA A 534 51.86 0.88 4.39
C ALA A 534 51.53 -0.61 4.31
N MET A 535 51.35 -1.13 3.08
CA MET A 535 51.17 -2.55 2.84
C MET A 535 51.47 -2.94 1.39
N GLU A 536 51.63 -4.24 1.15
CA GLU A 536 51.88 -4.80 -0.18
C GLU A 536 50.62 -4.80 -1.05
N PHE A 537 50.75 -4.28 -2.27
CA PHE A 537 49.75 -4.34 -3.33
C PHE A 537 50.09 -5.46 -4.34
N PRO A 538 49.17 -5.85 -5.24
CA PRO A 538 49.41 -6.94 -6.17
C PRO A 538 50.61 -6.76 -7.11
N SER A 539 50.90 -5.51 -7.48
CA SER A 539 52.00 -5.11 -8.35
C SER A 539 52.33 -3.63 -8.17
N ALA A 540 53.53 -3.26 -8.60
CA ALA A 540 53.95 -1.87 -8.73
C ALA A 540 53.04 -1.08 -9.70
N GLY A 541 53.01 0.25 -9.55
CA GLY A 541 52.29 1.16 -10.44
C GLY A 541 51.17 1.93 -9.76
N THR A 542 50.36 2.61 -10.57
CA THR A 542 49.23 3.41 -10.11
C THR A 542 48.01 2.53 -9.89
N TRP A 543 47.35 2.72 -8.76
CA TRP A 543 46.11 2.07 -8.37
C TRP A 543 45.06 3.15 -8.08
N TYR A 544 43.94 3.10 -8.79
CA TYR A 544 42.83 4.04 -8.67
C TYR A 544 41.87 3.57 -7.59
N CYS A 545 41.46 4.47 -6.71
CA CYS A 545 40.43 4.25 -5.72
C CYS A 545 39.08 4.20 -6.44
N LEU A 546 38.43 3.03 -6.42
CA LEU A 546 37.10 2.83 -6.98
C LEU A 546 36.01 3.06 -5.92
N TYR A 547 36.34 2.85 -4.65
CA TYR A 547 35.42 3.01 -3.53
C TYR A 547 36.18 3.36 -2.25
N ASN A 548 35.62 4.27 -1.46
CA ASN A 548 36.10 4.58 -0.11
C ASN A 548 34.90 4.89 0.80
N SER A 549 34.58 3.97 1.72
CA SER A 549 33.39 4.12 2.57
C SER A 549 33.52 5.15 3.69
N ASP A 550 34.64 5.89 3.77
CA ASP A 550 34.83 6.99 4.73
C ASP A 550 34.61 8.38 4.12
N LEU A 551 34.20 8.48 2.85
CA LEU A 551 33.97 9.78 2.23
C LEU A 551 32.80 10.52 2.89
N SER A 552 32.97 11.83 3.10
CA SER A 552 31.92 12.69 3.65
C SER A 552 30.74 12.88 2.67
N ALA A 553 30.92 12.50 1.40
CA ALA A 553 29.85 12.39 0.42
C ALA A 553 28.83 11.29 0.77
N TYR A 554 29.21 10.28 1.56
CA TYR A 554 28.31 9.23 2.02
C TYR A 554 27.64 9.56 3.34
N ASP A 555 28.32 10.24 4.25
CA ASP A 555 27.69 10.87 5.42
C ASP A 555 28.57 11.99 5.95
N PRO A 556 28.03 13.17 6.30
CA PRO A 556 28.82 14.28 6.82
C PRO A 556 29.52 13.99 8.16
N LEU A 557 29.14 12.93 8.87
CA LEU A 557 29.83 12.48 10.08
C LEU A 557 31.13 11.73 9.77
N PHE A 558 31.35 11.30 8.52
CA PHE A 558 32.54 10.53 8.17
C PHE A 558 33.76 11.44 8.00
N HIS A 559 34.95 10.88 8.28
CA HIS A 559 36.16 11.69 8.45
C HIS A 559 36.82 12.09 7.11
N ASN A 560 36.37 11.50 6.00
CA ASN A 560 36.88 11.79 4.65
C ASN A 560 38.38 11.50 4.51
N ILE A 561 38.83 10.38 5.09
CA ILE A 561 40.23 9.95 5.08
C ILE A 561 40.50 8.98 3.92
N GLY A 562 41.64 9.18 3.25
CA GLY A 562 42.04 8.40 2.08
C GLY A 562 41.71 9.09 0.75
N PRO A 563 42.04 8.46 -0.38
CA PRO A 563 41.71 9.00 -1.70
C PRO A 563 40.19 9.02 -1.91
N ALA A 564 39.70 10.08 -2.55
CA ALA A 564 38.36 10.11 -3.14
C ALA A 564 38.27 9.08 -4.28
N VAL A 565 37.05 8.73 -4.69
CA VAL A 565 36.82 7.92 -5.90
C VAL A 565 37.50 8.60 -7.10
N GLY A 566 38.23 7.84 -7.90
CA GLY A 566 39.09 8.33 -8.99
C GLY A 566 40.48 8.81 -8.55
N GLY A 567 40.70 9.03 -7.25
CA GLY A 567 42.02 9.33 -6.69
C GLY A 567 42.98 8.15 -6.81
N THR A 568 44.28 8.38 -6.64
CA THR A 568 45.30 7.34 -6.89
C THR A 568 46.20 7.06 -5.69
N VAL A 569 46.61 5.80 -5.57
CA VAL A 569 47.71 5.33 -4.71
C VAL A 569 48.80 4.76 -5.62
N VAL A 570 50.07 5.02 -5.29
CA VAL A 570 51.21 4.52 -6.06
C VAL A 570 51.92 3.43 -5.27
N ALA A 571 51.96 2.22 -5.82
CA ALA A 571 52.77 1.13 -5.32
C ALA A 571 54.18 1.22 -5.96
N ASP A 572 55.22 1.20 -5.13
CA ASP A 572 56.61 1.36 -5.58
C ASP A 572 57.12 0.15 -6.37
N GLY A 573 58.39 0.16 -6.77
CA GLY A 573 59.00 -0.94 -7.54
C GLY A 573 59.04 -2.30 -6.82
N THR A 574 58.74 -2.33 -5.52
CA THR A 574 58.58 -3.55 -4.69
C THR A 574 57.11 -3.86 -4.38
N ALA A 575 56.18 -3.19 -5.07
CA ALA A 575 54.74 -3.24 -4.87
C ALA A 575 54.27 -2.77 -3.48
N GLN A 576 55.08 -1.99 -2.76
CA GLN A 576 54.65 -1.39 -1.48
C GLN A 576 53.92 -0.08 -1.75
N ALA A 577 52.71 0.05 -1.22
CA ALA A 577 51.90 1.26 -1.30
C ALA A 577 51.82 1.94 0.07
N THR A 578 51.74 3.26 0.08
CA THR A 578 51.51 4.05 1.30
C THR A 578 50.35 5.02 1.06
N PHE A 579 49.33 4.99 1.90
CA PHE A 579 48.06 5.69 1.69
C PHE A 579 47.33 5.90 3.01
N ALA A 580 46.30 6.76 3.03
CA ALA A 580 45.49 7.00 4.22
C ALA A 580 44.24 6.10 4.26
N LEU A 581 43.86 5.69 5.46
CA LEU A 581 42.74 4.78 5.74
C LEU A 581 41.86 5.33 6.85
N GLY A 582 40.59 5.63 6.56
CA GLY A 582 39.62 6.03 7.59
C GLY A 582 39.25 4.86 8.51
N ALA A 583 38.85 5.16 9.73
CA ALA A 583 38.30 4.19 10.69
C ALA A 583 37.09 3.46 10.09
N TYR A 584 36.89 2.19 10.45
CA TYR A 584 35.75 1.37 9.98
C TYR A 584 35.42 1.52 8.50
N SER A 585 36.42 1.38 7.64
CA SER A 585 36.27 1.69 6.21
C SER A 585 36.65 0.51 5.32
N ILE A 586 36.04 0.52 4.14
CA ILE A 586 36.40 -0.33 3.00
C ILE A 586 36.93 0.60 1.93
N GLN A 587 38.08 0.24 1.37
CA GLN A 587 38.60 0.85 0.16
C GLN A 587 38.84 -0.23 -0.90
N VAL A 588 38.44 0.07 -2.14
CA VAL A 588 38.63 -0.82 -3.30
C VAL A 588 39.48 -0.10 -4.32
N TYR A 589 40.51 -0.77 -4.81
CA TYR A 589 41.44 -0.24 -5.78
C TYR A 589 41.58 -1.13 -7.00
N ALA A 590 41.85 -0.54 -8.18
CA ALA A 590 42.21 -1.26 -9.40
C ALA A 590 43.31 -0.52 -10.18
N GLN A 591 44.00 -1.21 -11.09
CA GLN A 591 44.99 -0.54 -11.98
C GLN A 591 44.33 0.21 -13.15
N THR A 592 43.05 -0.06 -13.39
CA THR A 592 42.23 0.66 -14.36
C THR A 592 41.25 1.53 -13.57
N PRO A 593 41.12 2.84 -13.88
CA PRO A 593 40.12 3.69 -13.23
C PRO A 593 38.71 3.18 -13.53
N ILE A 594 37.71 3.64 -12.76
CA ILE A 594 36.32 3.60 -13.24
C ILE A 594 36.29 4.44 -14.52
N PRO A 595 35.81 3.91 -15.66
CA PRO A 595 35.57 4.73 -16.84
C PRO A 595 34.80 5.97 -16.43
N GLN A 596 35.30 7.15 -16.77
CA GLN A 596 34.59 8.37 -16.44
C GLN A 596 33.26 8.35 -17.20
N GLU A 597 32.16 8.29 -16.46
CA GLU A 597 30.85 8.29 -17.07
C GLU A 597 30.62 9.58 -17.82
N SER A 598 29.88 9.44 -18.90
CA SER A 598 29.34 10.56 -19.64
C SER A 598 28.51 11.46 -18.72
N ALA A 599 28.72 12.77 -18.81
CA ALA A 599 28.00 13.75 -18.00
C ALA A 599 27.28 14.75 -18.90
N ALA A 600 26.06 15.14 -18.52
CA ALA A 600 25.39 16.29 -19.10
C ALA A 600 25.19 17.36 -18.02
N THR A 601 25.48 18.61 -18.38
CA THR A 601 25.23 19.78 -17.54
C THR A 601 24.35 20.76 -18.28
N PHE A 602 23.58 21.53 -17.49
CA PHE A 602 22.55 22.42 -17.99
C PHE A 602 22.77 23.80 -17.36
N ASP A 603 22.82 24.84 -18.18
CA ASP A 603 22.95 26.22 -17.73
C ASP A 603 21.87 27.12 -18.36
N PRO A 604 20.93 27.66 -17.56
CA PRO A 604 20.77 27.42 -16.12
C PRO A 604 20.38 25.96 -15.81
N PRO A 605 20.75 25.42 -14.61
CA PRO A 605 20.45 24.04 -14.23
C PRO A 605 18.96 23.77 -14.02
N GLN A 606 18.18 24.82 -13.79
CA GLN A 606 16.72 24.81 -13.82
C GLN A 606 16.27 26.04 -14.61
N PRO A 607 16.01 25.89 -15.92
CA PRO A 607 15.54 26.99 -16.74
C PRO A 607 14.19 27.56 -16.29
N ASP A 608 14.00 28.85 -16.51
CA ASP A 608 12.83 29.60 -16.04
C ASP A 608 12.18 30.38 -17.20
N GLY A 609 10.95 30.02 -17.55
CA GLY A 609 10.16 30.65 -18.61
C GLY A 609 10.26 29.99 -19.98
N CYS A 610 9.19 30.11 -20.77
CA CYS A 610 9.22 29.68 -22.18
C CYS A 610 10.04 30.62 -23.04
N GLY A 611 10.70 30.07 -24.06
CA GLY A 611 11.67 30.79 -24.89
C GLY A 611 13.01 31.06 -24.20
N ALA A 612 13.18 30.65 -22.94
CA ALA A 612 14.49 30.65 -22.28
C ALA A 612 15.45 29.72 -23.02
N VAL A 613 16.73 30.07 -23.04
CA VAL A 613 17.76 29.23 -23.67
C VAL A 613 18.47 28.47 -22.57
N VAL A 614 18.48 27.15 -22.67
CA VAL A 614 19.33 26.28 -21.85
C VAL A 614 20.56 25.87 -22.66
N THR A 615 21.73 26.07 -22.08
CA THR A 615 22.97 25.55 -22.63
C THR A 615 23.16 24.14 -22.09
N ILE A 616 23.05 23.16 -22.98
CA ILE A 616 23.31 21.74 -22.70
C ILE A 616 24.76 21.48 -23.06
N THR A 617 25.56 21.06 -22.09
CA THR A 617 26.93 20.60 -22.32
C THR A 617 27.01 19.12 -22.00
N TYR A 618 27.37 18.30 -22.98
CA TYR A 618 27.54 16.87 -22.87
C TYR A 618 29.02 16.53 -22.99
N ASP A 619 29.56 15.94 -21.94
CA ASP A 619 30.88 15.33 -21.91
C ASP A 619 30.71 13.82 -22.08
N PRO A 620 31.04 13.23 -23.24
CA PRO A 620 30.98 11.79 -23.43
C PRO A 620 31.99 11.04 -22.56
N ALA A 621 33.07 11.70 -22.12
CA ALA A 621 34.14 11.09 -21.33
C ALA A 621 34.56 9.70 -21.87
N ASP A 622 34.49 8.64 -21.05
CA ASP A 622 34.76 7.25 -21.47
C ASP A 622 33.48 6.48 -21.87
N GLY A 623 32.34 7.17 -21.99
CA GLY A 623 31.02 6.63 -22.31
C GLY A 623 30.81 6.22 -23.78
N PRO A 624 29.59 5.80 -24.16
CA PRO A 624 29.30 5.20 -25.48
C PRO A 624 29.67 6.07 -26.70
N LEU A 625 29.64 7.40 -26.53
CA LEU A 625 29.96 8.38 -27.57
C LEU A 625 31.38 8.93 -27.48
N ALA A 626 32.24 8.35 -26.65
CA ALA A 626 33.66 8.70 -26.60
C ALA A 626 34.28 8.63 -28.01
N GLY A 627 35.00 9.69 -28.39
CA GLY A 627 35.65 9.82 -29.70
C GLY A 627 34.70 9.90 -30.91
N ALA A 628 33.40 10.14 -30.71
CA ALA A 628 32.46 10.34 -31.81
C ALA A 628 32.87 11.56 -32.67
N GLY A 629 32.73 11.44 -34.00
CA GLY A 629 33.00 12.55 -34.93
C GLY A 629 31.88 13.58 -35.00
N THR A 630 30.69 13.21 -34.54
CA THR A 630 29.48 14.03 -34.44
C THR A 630 28.68 13.56 -33.24
N VAL A 631 28.01 14.49 -32.54
CA VAL A 631 27.01 14.18 -31.51
C VAL A 631 25.76 15.03 -31.74
N GLN A 632 24.60 14.42 -31.55
CA GLN A 632 23.29 15.05 -31.56
C GLN A 632 22.63 14.83 -30.20
N ALA A 633 22.04 15.88 -29.64
CA ALA A 633 21.15 15.76 -28.49
C ALA A 633 19.77 15.35 -28.99
N TYR A 634 19.27 14.22 -28.52
CA TYR A 634 17.90 13.78 -28.74
C TYR A 634 17.04 14.28 -27.57
N ILE A 635 16.23 15.31 -27.83
CA ILE A 635 15.54 16.09 -26.79
C ILE A 635 14.04 15.88 -26.92
N GLY A 636 13.46 15.17 -25.96
CA GLY A 636 12.02 15.11 -25.73
C GLY A 636 11.56 16.11 -24.67
N ARG A 637 10.25 16.32 -24.59
CA ARG A 637 9.63 17.19 -23.58
C ARG A 637 8.62 16.39 -22.77
N ASN A 638 8.44 16.71 -21.49
CA ASN A 638 7.30 16.25 -20.68
C ASN A 638 7.08 14.72 -20.75
N GLY A 639 8.15 13.93 -20.62
CA GLY A 639 8.13 12.47 -20.82
C GLY A 639 8.29 12.03 -22.28
N TRP A 640 9.32 12.52 -22.97
CA TRP A 640 9.68 12.16 -24.36
C TRP A 640 8.70 12.56 -25.47
N GLN A 641 7.81 13.54 -25.23
CA GLN A 641 6.93 14.10 -26.26
C GLN A 641 7.70 14.91 -27.30
N SER A 642 7.27 14.80 -28.56
CA SER A 642 7.83 15.53 -29.72
C SER A 642 9.36 15.56 -29.76
N PRO A 643 10.03 14.39 -29.70
CA PRO A 643 11.48 14.36 -29.59
C PRO A 643 12.13 14.90 -30.86
N VAL A 644 13.17 15.72 -30.67
CA VAL A 644 13.94 16.31 -31.76
C VAL A 644 15.42 15.95 -31.62
N ALA A 645 16.03 15.51 -32.71
CA ALA A 645 17.47 15.36 -32.81
C ALA A 645 18.09 16.71 -33.21
N VAL A 646 18.94 17.27 -32.34
CA VAL A 646 19.59 18.56 -32.58
C VAL A 646 21.11 18.37 -32.58
N PRO A 647 21.80 18.68 -33.69
CA PRO A 647 23.26 18.59 -33.74
C PRO A 647 23.93 19.48 -32.69
N MET A 648 24.90 18.92 -31.97
CA MET A 648 25.70 19.66 -31.00
C MET A 648 26.99 20.17 -31.64
N THR A 649 27.57 21.22 -31.07
CA THR A 649 28.85 21.79 -31.49
C THR A 649 29.97 21.28 -30.59
N ALA A 650 31.02 20.70 -31.17
CA ALA A 650 32.18 20.26 -30.41
C ALA A 650 32.94 21.45 -29.79
N ASP A 651 33.27 21.35 -28.50
CA ASP A 651 34.19 22.23 -27.78
C ASP A 651 35.20 21.36 -27.00
N GLY A 652 36.36 21.12 -27.62
CA GLY A 652 37.34 20.16 -27.12
C GLY A 652 36.82 18.72 -27.18
N GLU A 653 36.79 18.04 -26.02
CA GLU A 653 36.23 16.70 -25.86
C GLU A 653 34.74 16.72 -25.49
N THR A 654 34.17 17.90 -25.23
CA THR A 654 32.76 18.10 -24.87
C THR A 654 31.94 18.62 -26.05
N TRP A 655 30.62 18.52 -25.94
CA TRP A 655 29.65 18.93 -26.95
C TRP A 655 28.66 19.92 -26.34
N THR A 656 28.39 21.01 -27.03
CA THR A 656 27.51 22.07 -26.53
C THR A 656 26.35 22.34 -27.47
N LEU A 657 25.19 22.63 -26.88
CA LEU A 657 23.99 23.02 -27.60
C LEU A 657 23.25 24.09 -26.79
N ALA A 658 23.00 25.24 -27.42
CA ALA A 658 22.03 26.21 -26.92
C ALA A 658 20.64 25.82 -27.45
N TYR A 659 19.77 25.34 -26.57
CA TYR A 659 18.43 24.91 -26.91
C TYR A 659 17.39 25.90 -26.37
N THR A 660 16.57 26.46 -27.26
CA THR A 660 15.46 27.34 -26.86
C THR A 660 14.31 26.47 -26.38
N ILE A 661 13.91 26.70 -25.13
CA ILE A 661 12.83 25.98 -24.47
C ILE A 661 11.51 26.34 -25.14
N PRO A 662 10.83 25.35 -25.74
CA PRO A 662 9.58 25.59 -26.45
C PRO A 662 8.43 25.82 -25.48
N ASP A 663 7.36 26.47 -25.95
CA ASP A 663 6.18 26.71 -25.14
C ASP A 663 5.63 25.40 -24.54
N LEU A 664 5.01 25.51 -23.35
CA LEU A 664 4.36 24.39 -22.65
C LEU A 664 5.30 23.27 -22.15
N THR A 665 6.56 23.57 -21.84
CA THR A 665 7.56 22.60 -21.38
C THR A 665 7.81 22.70 -19.87
N TYR A 666 7.43 21.67 -19.09
CA TYR A 666 7.76 21.58 -17.65
C TYR A 666 8.96 20.67 -17.36
N GLU A 667 9.35 19.81 -18.32
CA GLU A 667 10.53 18.95 -18.23
C GLU A 667 11.14 18.72 -19.63
N LEU A 668 12.46 18.72 -19.72
CA LEU A 668 13.20 18.22 -20.88
C LEU A 668 13.77 16.83 -20.56
N ASN A 669 13.59 15.86 -21.46
CA ASN A 669 14.23 14.55 -21.37
C ASN A 669 15.28 14.44 -22.49
N LEU A 670 16.50 14.01 -22.17
CA LEU A 670 17.61 14.01 -23.10
C LEU A 670 18.31 12.66 -23.14
N SER A 671 18.75 12.31 -24.35
CA SER A 671 19.78 11.31 -24.63
C SER A 671 20.67 11.84 -25.75
N PHE A 672 21.82 11.23 -25.96
CA PHE A 672 22.78 11.66 -26.99
C PHE A 672 23.03 10.52 -27.98
N THR A 673 23.30 10.86 -29.23
CA THR A 673 23.64 9.88 -30.29
C THR A 673 24.67 10.45 -31.24
N ASP A 674 25.45 9.60 -31.91
CA ASP A 674 26.29 10.04 -33.03
C ASP A 674 25.51 10.25 -34.34
N GLY A 675 24.22 9.92 -34.35
CA GLY A 675 23.35 9.96 -35.53
C GLY A 675 23.33 8.65 -36.33
N GLU A 676 24.04 7.62 -35.85
CA GLU A 676 24.01 6.25 -36.37
C GLU A 676 23.45 5.31 -35.28
N ASP A 677 24.16 4.21 -34.99
CA ASP A 677 23.69 3.15 -34.09
C ASP A 677 24.19 3.32 -32.64
N ARG A 678 25.04 4.33 -32.34
CA ARG A 678 25.54 4.55 -30.98
C ARG A 678 24.68 5.58 -30.25
N TRP A 679 24.27 5.19 -29.05
CA TRP A 679 23.45 5.98 -28.16
C TRP A 679 24.08 6.00 -26.78
N ASP A 680 23.96 7.16 -26.15
CA ASP A 680 24.20 7.33 -24.74
C ASP A 680 22.91 7.84 -24.09
N ASN A 681 22.31 6.97 -23.28
CA ASN A 681 21.07 7.20 -22.58
C ASN A 681 21.27 7.16 -21.07
N ASN A 682 22.48 7.46 -20.57
CA ASN A 682 22.78 7.50 -19.15
C ASN A 682 22.43 6.16 -18.46
N ASP A 683 22.93 5.05 -19.01
CA ASP A 683 22.63 3.68 -18.57
C ASP A 683 21.14 3.36 -18.41
N GLY A 684 20.33 3.90 -19.32
CA GLY A 684 18.88 3.70 -19.35
C GLY A 684 18.07 4.69 -18.51
N LEU A 685 18.70 5.55 -17.71
CA LEU A 685 18.03 6.55 -16.88
C LEU A 685 17.61 7.79 -17.69
N ASN A 686 18.32 8.09 -18.78
CA ASN A 686 18.28 9.35 -19.52
C ASN A 686 18.63 10.55 -18.61
N TRP A 687 18.76 11.74 -19.20
CA TRP A 687 18.84 12.98 -18.42
C TRP A 687 17.49 13.67 -18.39
N SER A 688 17.13 14.24 -17.24
CA SER A 688 15.93 15.07 -17.08
C SER A 688 16.29 16.46 -16.53
N VAL A 689 15.67 17.49 -17.10
CA VAL A 689 15.83 18.89 -16.66
C VAL A 689 14.46 19.49 -16.40
N PRO A 690 14.11 19.80 -15.13
CA PRO A 690 12.88 20.51 -14.83
C PRO A 690 12.93 21.95 -15.35
N VAL A 691 11.81 22.45 -15.87
CA VAL A 691 11.66 23.82 -16.36
C VAL A 691 10.58 24.52 -15.53
N SER A 692 10.93 25.64 -14.91
CA SER A 692 10.02 26.48 -14.14
C SER A 692 9.30 27.48 -15.03
N ASN A 693 8.06 27.83 -14.69
CA ASN A 693 7.28 28.91 -15.32
C ASN A 693 7.21 28.88 -16.86
N CYS A 694 7.43 27.72 -17.49
CA CYS A 694 7.18 27.52 -18.91
C CYS A 694 6.02 26.55 -19.12
N GLY A 695 4.90 27.10 -19.60
CA GLY A 695 3.65 26.37 -19.66
C GLY A 695 2.90 26.38 -18.34
N ASP A 696 1.61 26.67 -18.41
CA ASP A 696 0.72 26.39 -17.28
C ASP A 696 0.72 24.88 -17.08
N LEU A 697 1.26 24.43 -15.93
CA LEU A 697 1.14 23.16 -15.21
C LEU A 697 0.91 21.86 -16.02
N PRO A 698 1.45 20.70 -15.60
CA PRO A 698 1.17 19.42 -16.26
C PRO A 698 -0.34 19.22 -16.51
N SER A 699 -0.67 18.44 -17.55
CA SER A 699 -2.06 18.14 -17.91
C SER A 699 -2.90 17.87 -16.68
N GLU A 700 -4.00 18.62 -16.58
CA GLU A 700 -4.78 18.74 -15.37
C GLU A 700 -6.07 17.98 -15.57
N ALA A 701 -6.29 16.94 -14.77
CA ALA A 701 -7.63 16.40 -14.59
C ALA A 701 -8.20 16.95 -13.28
N LEU A 702 -9.29 17.70 -13.40
CA LEU A 702 -10.06 18.20 -12.28
C LEU A 702 -11.31 17.35 -12.12
N TRP A 703 -11.67 17.06 -10.88
CA TRP A 703 -12.94 16.42 -10.55
C TRP A 703 -13.51 17.04 -9.29
N SER A 704 -14.83 17.10 -9.22
CA SER A 704 -15.52 17.70 -8.08
C SER A 704 -16.70 16.84 -7.63
N PRO A 705 -16.79 16.46 -6.34
CA PRO A 705 -15.86 16.81 -5.26
C PRO A 705 -14.51 16.07 -5.35
N HIS A 706 -13.44 16.66 -4.80
CA HIS A 706 -12.08 16.10 -4.85
C HIS A 706 -11.93 14.72 -4.20
N VAL A 707 -12.76 14.44 -3.19
CA VAL A 707 -12.98 13.11 -2.63
C VAL A 707 -14.45 12.78 -2.89
N PRO A 708 -14.77 12.07 -3.99
CA PRO A 708 -16.13 11.62 -4.26
C PRO A 708 -16.66 10.81 -3.09
N GLN A 709 -17.80 11.24 -2.54
CA GLN A 709 -18.50 10.53 -1.48
C GLN A 709 -19.76 9.87 -2.04
N GLY A 710 -19.85 8.55 -1.91
CA GLY A 710 -20.93 7.77 -2.51
C GLY A 710 -20.74 7.54 -4.02
N CYS A 711 -21.64 6.74 -4.61
CA CYS A 711 -21.63 6.40 -6.04
C CYS A 711 -22.31 7.50 -6.88
N VAL A 712 -21.94 8.76 -6.62
CA VAL A 712 -22.50 9.91 -7.33
C VAL A 712 -21.77 10.10 -8.66
N PRO A 713 -22.46 10.47 -9.76
CA PRO A 713 -21.80 10.78 -11.01
C PRO A 713 -20.75 11.87 -10.80
N LEU A 714 -19.53 11.60 -11.25
CA LEU A 714 -18.36 12.43 -11.04
C LEU A 714 -18.05 13.23 -12.30
N PRO A 715 -18.21 14.56 -12.29
CA PRO A 715 -17.69 15.42 -13.34
C PRO A 715 -16.16 15.34 -13.34
N ILE A 716 -15.60 14.94 -14.47
CA ILE A 716 -14.17 14.95 -14.77
C ILE A 716 -13.96 15.98 -15.88
N THR A 717 -13.18 17.00 -15.58
CA THR A 717 -12.69 17.99 -16.54
C THR A 717 -11.23 17.69 -16.81
N TYR A 718 -10.88 17.49 -18.06
CA TYR A 718 -9.52 17.32 -18.52
C TYR A 718 -9.09 18.55 -19.30
N ARG A 719 -7.98 19.12 -18.89
CA ARG A 719 -7.30 20.22 -19.58
C ARG A 719 -5.92 19.70 -19.96
N PRO A 720 -5.64 19.54 -21.26
CA PRO A 720 -4.34 19.10 -21.70
C PRO A 720 -3.22 19.99 -21.17
N ASN A 721 -3.42 21.30 -21.00
CA ASN A 721 -2.45 22.24 -20.38
C ASN A 721 -0.98 21.93 -20.73
N GLY A 722 -0.66 21.78 -22.03
CA GLY A 722 0.71 21.46 -22.46
C GLY A 722 1.15 19.99 -22.42
N GLY A 723 0.28 19.07 -21.99
CA GLY A 723 0.45 17.63 -22.10
C GLY A 723 0.18 17.07 -23.52
N PRO A 724 0.31 15.74 -23.72
CA PRO A 724 0.31 15.08 -25.03
C PRO A 724 -0.90 15.35 -25.92
N LEU A 725 -2.05 15.69 -25.33
CA LEU A 725 -3.31 15.92 -26.05
C LEU A 725 -3.60 17.41 -26.32
N MET A 726 -2.60 18.27 -26.18
CA MET A 726 -2.74 19.70 -26.46
C MET A 726 -3.02 19.92 -27.96
N GLY A 727 -4.16 20.52 -28.27
CA GLY A 727 -4.60 20.78 -29.65
C GLY A 727 -5.31 19.60 -30.33
N ALA A 728 -5.64 18.55 -29.57
CA ALA A 728 -6.41 17.42 -30.10
C ALA A 728 -7.81 17.84 -30.57
N ASP A 729 -8.27 17.31 -31.71
CA ASP A 729 -9.62 17.55 -32.24
C ASP A 729 -10.72 16.79 -31.46
N SER A 730 -10.32 15.77 -30.69
CA SER A 730 -11.20 14.96 -29.83
C SER A 730 -10.40 14.37 -28.68
N VAL A 731 -11.03 14.11 -27.53
CA VAL A 731 -10.40 13.39 -26.41
C VAL A 731 -11.34 12.29 -25.93
N THR A 732 -10.78 11.12 -25.64
CA THR A 732 -11.48 9.96 -25.07
C THR A 732 -10.93 9.67 -23.68
N LEU A 733 -11.83 9.57 -22.69
CA LEU A 733 -11.54 9.12 -21.33
C LEU A 733 -11.48 7.59 -21.32
N HIS A 734 -10.35 7.03 -20.90
CA HIS A 734 -10.19 5.61 -20.66
C HIS A 734 -10.16 5.37 -19.15
N ILE A 735 -11.22 4.80 -18.60
CA ILE A 735 -11.47 4.76 -17.16
C ILE A 735 -11.90 3.37 -16.69
N GLY A 736 -11.32 2.89 -15.59
CA GLY A 736 -11.72 1.71 -14.87
C GLY A 736 -11.81 1.98 -13.36
N HIS A 737 -12.33 1.02 -12.60
CA HIS A 737 -12.46 1.16 -11.14
C HIS A 737 -11.78 0.01 -10.39
N ASN A 738 -11.39 0.21 -9.13
CA ASN A 738 -10.84 -0.81 -8.23
C ASN A 738 -9.67 -1.61 -8.85
N GLY A 739 -8.68 -0.89 -9.41
CA GLY A 739 -7.55 -1.46 -10.16
C GLY A 739 -7.89 -1.87 -11.60
N TRP A 740 -8.40 -0.93 -12.41
CA TRP A 740 -8.74 -1.14 -13.83
C TRP A 740 -9.78 -2.25 -14.11
N ARG A 741 -10.75 -2.47 -13.23
CA ARG A 741 -11.92 -3.31 -13.53
C ARG A 741 -12.89 -2.57 -14.43
N ASN A 742 -13.60 -3.33 -15.27
CA ASN A 742 -14.68 -2.86 -16.15
C ASN A 742 -14.31 -1.61 -16.96
N VAL A 743 -13.12 -1.60 -17.55
CA VAL A 743 -12.60 -0.44 -18.25
C VAL A 743 -13.50 -0.07 -19.43
N VAL A 744 -13.83 1.21 -19.53
CA VAL A 744 -14.62 1.78 -20.61
C VAL A 744 -13.87 2.93 -21.28
N GLN A 745 -14.13 3.12 -22.58
CA GLN A 745 -13.64 4.24 -23.36
C GLN A 745 -14.82 5.16 -23.68
N LEU A 746 -14.75 6.39 -23.20
CA LEU A 746 -15.86 7.33 -23.20
C LEU A 746 -15.44 8.62 -23.90
N PRO A 747 -16.07 9.00 -25.03
CA PRO A 747 -15.74 10.25 -25.70
C PRO A 747 -16.08 11.43 -24.78
N MET A 748 -15.13 12.34 -24.57
CA MET A 748 -15.33 13.53 -23.77
C MET A 748 -16.01 14.64 -24.59
N ASN A 749 -16.76 15.50 -23.91
CA ASN A 749 -17.42 16.63 -24.54
C ASN A 749 -16.53 17.89 -24.49
N PRO A 750 -16.35 18.62 -25.61
CA PRO A 750 -15.60 19.87 -25.59
C PRO A 750 -16.36 20.92 -24.75
N ALA A 751 -15.66 21.57 -23.82
CA ALA A 751 -16.22 22.54 -22.86
C ALA A 751 -15.56 23.93 -22.94
N GLY A 752 -14.49 24.09 -23.72
CA GLY A 752 -13.76 25.35 -23.94
C GLY A 752 -12.60 25.16 -24.93
N GLU A 753 -11.78 26.21 -25.14
CA GLU A 753 -10.49 26.05 -25.85
C GLU A 753 -9.59 25.12 -25.02
N ASN A 754 -9.28 23.93 -25.55
CA ASN A 754 -8.51 22.88 -24.88
C ASN A 754 -9.06 22.45 -23.51
N GLU A 755 -10.37 22.35 -23.37
CA GLU A 755 -11.02 21.80 -22.17
C GLU A 755 -12.06 20.75 -22.56
N TRP A 756 -11.99 19.58 -21.92
CA TRP A 756 -12.83 18.42 -22.19
C TRP A 756 -13.51 17.98 -20.92
N THR A 757 -14.78 17.61 -20.99
CA THR A 757 -15.55 17.21 -19.81
C THR A 757 -16.33 15.93 -20.04
N PHE A 758 -16.39 15.09 -19.01
CA PHE A 758 -17.27 13.94 -18.98
C PHE A 758 -17.77 13.73 -17.55
N THR A 759 -19.05 13.45 -17.38
CA THR A 759 -19.59 13.06 -16.06
C THR A 759 -19.64 11.55 -15.98
N TYR A 760 -18.68 10.96 -15.26
CA TYR A 760 -18.56 9.52 -15.11
C TYR A 760 -19.55 8.99 -14.06
N PRO A 761 -20.52 8.13 -14.41
CA PRO A 761 -21.38 7.50 -13.42
C PRO A 761 -20.56 6.46 -12.64
N ILE A 762 -20.17 6.79 -11.41
CA ILE A 762 -19.38 5.88 -10.57
C ILE A 762 -20.17 4.58 -10.34
N PRO A 763 -19.65 3.40 -10.73
CA PRO A 763 -20.29 2.12 -10.44
C PRO A 763 -20.46 1.85 -8.95
N ASP A 764 -21.55 1.20 -8.56
CA ASP A 764 -21.73 0.66 -7.20
C ASP A 764 -20.54 -0.23 -6.85
N ASP A 765 -19.98 -0.13 -5.62
CA ASP A 765 -18.77 -0.83 -5.13
C ASP A 765 -17.41 -0.15 -5.37
N THR A 766 -17.39 1.02 -5.99
CA THR A 766 -16.15 1.71 -6.33
C THR A 766 -15.49 2.31 -5.09
N TRP A 767 -14.35 1.79 -4.65
CA TRP A 767 -13.49 2.48 -3.68
C TRP A 767 -12.40 3.31 -4.38
N GLU A 768 -12.24 3.15 -5.69
CA GLU A 768 -11.24 3.85 -6.48
C GLU A 768 -11.54 3.89 -7.98
N LEU A 769 -11.26 5.01 -8.65
CA LEU A 769 -11.21 5.15 -10.10
C LEU A 769 -9.76 5.33 -10.56
N ASN A 770 -9.41 4.69 -11.68
CA ASN A 770 -8.16 4.88 -12.40
C ASN A 770 -8.49 5.29 -13.85
N PHE A 771 -7.89 6.35 -14.35
CA PHE A 771 -8.13 6.77 -15.74
C PHE A 771 -6.95 7.48 -16.38
N VAL A 772 -6.99 7.47 -17.71
CA VAL A 772 -6.09 8.16 -18.63
C VAL A 772 -6.91 8.74 -19.78
N PHE A 773 -6.30 9.59 -20.60
CA PHE A 773 -6.95 10.21 -21.75
C PHE A 773 -6.21 9.84 -23.02
N PHE A 774 -6.90 9.78 -24.16
CA PHE A 774 -6.24 9.60 -25.45
C PHE A 774 -6.97 10.28 -26.62
N SER A 775 -6.26 10.47 -27.72
CA SER A 775 -6.80 10.99 -28.98
C SER A 775 -6.13 10.30 -30.19
N PRO A 776 -6.84 10.10 -31.32
CA PRO A 776 -6.19 9.72 -32.57
C PRO A 776 -5.14 10.77 -33.00
N SER A 777 -3.98 10.31 -33.44
CA SER A 777 -2.92 11.18 -33.97
C SER A 777 -3.40 11.90 -35.23
N VAL A 778 -3.18 13.21 -35.28
CA VAL A 778 -3.48 14.06 -36.45
C VAL A 778 -2.37 13.95 -37.51
N GLU A 779 -1.17 13.54 -37.10
CA GLU A 779 0.03 13.43 -37.96
C GLU A 779 0.20 12.02 -38.55
N THR A 780 -0.15 10.99 -37.77
CA THR A 780 -0.02 9.56 -38.12
C THR A 780 -1.38 8.84 -38.07
N PRO A 781 -2.08 8.71 -39.22
CA PRO A 781 -3.40 8.08 -39.26
C PRO A 781 -3.35 6.62 -38.77
N GLY A 782 -4.05 6.33 -37.67
CA GLY A 782 -4.15 4.99 -37.06
C GLY A 782 -3.40 4.84 -35.73
N GLU A 783 -2.59 5.82 -35.33
CA GLU A 783 -1.90 5.85 -34.04
C GLU A 783 -2.74 6.59 -32.98
N LEU A 784 -2.66 6.17 -31.71
CA LEU A 784 -3.33 6.83 -30.58
C LEU A 784 -2.27 7.51 -29.70
N ILE A 785 -2.45 8.80 -29.46
CA ILE A 785 -1.65 9.57 -28.51
C ILE A 785 -2.34 9.44 -27.15
N TRP A 786 -1.60 9.01 -26.14
CA TRP A 786 -2.10 8.84 -24.77
C TRP A 786 -1.52 9.92 -23.87
N ASP A 787 -2.32 10.38 -22.93
CA ASP A 787 -1.87 11.12 -21.77
C ASP A 787 -2.21 10.31 -20.52
N ASN A 788 -1.18 9.87 -19.82
CA ASN A 788 -1.23 9.02 -18.64
C ASN A 788 -0.59 9.67 -17.41
N HIS A 789 -0.48 11.01 -17.40
CA HIS A 789 0.10 11.77 -16.29
C HIS A 789 1.53 11.32 -15.92
N ASN A 790 2.43 11.24 -16.91
CA ASN A 790 3.82 10.78 -16.75
C ASN A 790 3.91 9.39 -16.10
N ASN A 791 3.22 8.40 -16.65
CA ASN A 791 3.14 7.01 -16.16
C ASN A 791 2.50 6.82 -14.77
N ARG A 792 1.90 7.85 -14.16
CA ARG A 792 1.26 7.71 -12.83
C ARG A 792 -0.21 7.35 -12.91
N ASN A 793 -0.86 7.58 -14.05
CA ASN A 793 -2.31 7.57 -14.24
C ASN A 793 -3.03 8.54 -13.27
N TRP A 794 -4.23 9.02 -13.62
CA TRP A 794 -5.04 9.72 -12.62
C TRP A 794 -5.81 8.72 -11.79
N ARG A 795 -5.74 8.90 -10.47
CA ARG A 795 -6.36 8.03 -9.48
C ARG A 795 -7.25 8.86 -8.57
N ILE A 796 -8.48 8.40 -8.37
CA ILE A 796 -9.45 9.04 -7.48
C ILE A 796 -9.91 8.02 -6.46
N ARG A 797 -9.59 8.22 -5.18
CA ARG A 797 -10.23 7.46 -4.10
C ARG A 797 -11.68 7.89 -3.98
N VAL A 798 -12.59 6.93 -4.02
CA VAL A 798 -14.02 7.15 -3.85
C VAL A 798 -14.37 6.66 -2.45
N SER A 799 -14.72 7.58 -1.56
CA SER A 799 -15.08 7.26 -0.18
C SER A 799 -16.57 6.95 -0.10
N GLY A 800 -16.97 5.90 0.61
CA GLY A 800 -18.39 5.64 0.88
C GLY A 800 -19.25 5.33 -0.35
N CYS A 801 -18.68 4.98 -1.52
CA CYS A 801 -19.43 4.32 -2.60
C CYS A 801 -19.61 2.83 -2.27
N VAL A 802 -20.32 2.64 -1.16
CA VAL A 802 -20.86 1.39 -0.67
C VAL A 802 -22.22 1.82 -0.14
N ALA A 803 -23.29 1.45 -0.85
CA ALA A 803 -24.70 1.65 -0.50
C ALA A 803 -25.02 2.78 0.53
N VAL A 804 -25.38 3.94 -0.02
CA VAL A 804 -25.81 5.24 0.56
C VAL A 804 -26.45 5.22 1.98
N ASP A 805 -25.82 5.94 2.93
CA ASP A 805 -26.37 6.20 4.29
C ASP A 805 -26.34 7.70 4.72
N GLN A 806 -26.22 8.70 3.80
CA GLN A 806 -26.25 10.14 4.18
C GLN A 806 -27.27 11.03 3.40
N PRO A 807 -27.88 12.09 4.02
CA PRO A 807 -28.89 12.94 3.39
C PRO A 807 -28.38 13.93 2.33
N PHE A 808 -29.16 14.17 1.27
CA PHE A 808 -28.78 15.09 0.18
C PHE A 808 -29.96 15.74 -0.57
N VAL A 809 -29.69 16.86 -1.28
CA VAL A 809 -30.53 17.47 -2.33
C VAL A 809 -29.65 17.87 -3.51
N VAL A 810 -30.04 17.53 -4.74
CA VAL A 810 -29.32 17.89 -5.96
C VAL A 810 -30.29 18.34 -7.05
N ILE A 811 -30.09 19.52 -7.64
CA ILE A 811 -30.74 19.93 -8.89
C ILE A 811 -30.06 19.16 -10.04
N THR A 812 -30.81 18.39 -10.80
CA THR A 812 -30.29 17.59 -11.93
C THR A 812 -30.60 18.19 -13.30
N ASN A 813 -31.55 19.12 -13.38
CA ASN A 813 -31.90 19.81 -14.62
C ASN A 813 -32.49 21.20 -14.29
N PRO A 814 -32.09 22.27 -14.99
CA PRO A 814 -31.15 22.31 -16.12
C PRO A 814 -29.68 22.14 -15.68
N ALA A 815 -28.78 22.00 -16.66
CA ALA A 815 -27.35 21.90 -16.40
C ALA A 815 -26.80 23.21 -15.78
N PRO A 816 -25.70 23.16 -14.99
CA PRO A 816 -25.08 24.36 -14.43
C PRO A 816 -24.78 25.43 -15.48
N ALA A 817 -24.89 26.71 -15.11
CA ALA A 817 -24.63 27.88 -15.97
C ALA A 817 -25.54 28.00 -17.22
N THR A 818 -26.80 27.55 -17.12
CA THR A 818 -27.78 27.65 -18.21
C THR A 818 -28.04 29.12 -18.59
N SER A 819 -27.84 29.46 -19.86
CA SER A 819 -28.23 30.75 -20.42
C SER A 819 -29.53 30.61 -21.22
N VAL A 820 -30.49 31.50 -20.97
CA VAL A 820 -31.77 31.55 -21.70
C VAL A 820 -31.96 32.90 -22.37
N SER A 821 -32.61 32.89 -23.54
CA SER A 821 -32.94 34.12 -24.26
C SER A 821 -33.81 35.05 -23.43
N GLY A 822 -33.76 36.36 -23.73
CA GLY A 822 -34.53 37.38 -23.02
C GLY A 822 -36.06 37.17 -23.07
N THR A 823 -36.57 36.35 -23.99
CA THR A 823 -37.99 36.00 -24.08
C THR A 823 -38.44 34.90 -23.11
N VAL A 824 -37.52 34.18 -22.47
CA VAL A 824 -37.85 33.15 -21.46
C VAL A 824 -38.05 33.80 -20.09
N SER A 825 -39.26 33.69 -19.52
CA SER A 825 -39.62 34.36 -18.27
C SER A 825 -39.72 33.42 -17.05
N THR A 826 -39.66 32.10 -17.24
CA THR A 826 -39.67 31.09 -16.17
C THR A 826 -38.78 29.89 -16.52
N VAL A 827 -38.35 29.13 -15.50
CA VAL A 827 -37.58 27.88 -15.65
C VAL A 827 -38.16 26.77 -14.79
N ASN A 828 -38.13 25.52 -15.29
CA ASN A 828 -38.47 24.34 -14.50
C ASN A 828 -37.20 23.73 -13.94
N LEU A 829 -37.19 23.36 -12.66
CA LEU A 829 -36.11 22.59 -12.07
C LEU A 829 -36.58 21.17 -11.75
N THR A 830 -35.74 20.18 -12.03
CA THR A 830 -35.91 18.83 -11.47
C THR A 830 -34.67 18.44 -10.71
N GLY A 831 -34.81 17.53 -9.77
CA GLY A 831 -33.70 17.06 -8.97
C GLY A 831 -34.02 15.80 -8.19
N THR A 832 -33.00 15.32 -7.51
CA THR A 832 -33.09 14.18 -6.61
C THR A 832 -32.78 14.60 -5.18
N ALA A 833 -33.32 13.88 -4.22
CA ALA A 833 -33.03 14.06 -2.81
C ALA A 833 -33.08 12.69 -2.13
N GLY A 834 -32.35 12.51 -1.04
CA GLY A 834 -32.30 11.23 -0.34
C GLY A 834 -32.10 11.44 1.16
N LEU A 835 -32.63 10.53 1.96
CA LEU A 835 -32.48 10.49 3.43
C LEU A 835 -32.86 11.80 4.16
N LEU A 836 -33.72 12.62 3.54
CA LEU A 836 -34.36 13.78 4.16
C LEU A 836 -35.75 13.42 4.68
N THR A 837 -36.14 14.05 5.78
CA THR A 837 -37.41 13.76 6.46
C THR A 837 -38.30 15.02 6.63
N GLY A 838 -37.89 16.17 6.07
CA GLY A 838 -38.61 17.46 6.12
C GLY A 838 -39.18 17.95 4.76
N HIS A 839 -38.90 19.20 4.38
CA HIS A 839 -39.40 19.84 3.15
C HIS A 839 -38.26 20.21 2.19
N LEU A 840 -38.59 20.44 0.91
CA LEU A 840 -37.72 21.13 -0.04
C LEU A 840 -38.23 22.56 -0.23
N ARG A 841 -37.39 23.55 0.03
CA ARG A 841 -37.67 24.98 -0.17
C ARG A 841 -36.82 25.51 -1.30
N TRP A 842 -37.28 26.50 -2.03
CA TRP A 842 -36.46 27.15 -3.05
C TRP A 842 -36.61 28.67 -3.02
N THR A 843 -35.55 29.37 -3.44
CA THR A 843 -35.49 30.83 -3.55
C THR A 843 -34.73 31.24 -4.81
N ASN A 844 -35.22 32.23 -5.56
CA ASN A 844 -34.46 32.94 -6.59
C ASN A 844 -33.91 34.23 -5.97
N GLN A 845 -32.59 34.33 -5.89
CA GLN A 845 -31.90 35.41 -5.19
C GLN A 845 -31.96 36.76 -5.93
N LEU A 846 -32.17 36.77 -7.25
CA LEU A 846 -32.18 38.01 -8.02
C LEU A 846 -33.51 38.77 -7.90
N ASN A 847 -34.64 38.07 -7.95
CA ASN A 847 -35.97 38.67 -7.88
C ASN A 847 -36.73 38.40 -6.58
N GLY A 848 -36.14 37.63 -5.67
CA GLY A 848 -36.69 37.32 -4.34
C GLY A 848 -37.86 36.34 -4.33
N THR A 849 -38.22 35.72 -5.46
CA THR A 849 -39.33 34.74 -5.50
C THR A 849 -38.92 33.45 -4.78
N ALA A 850 -39.87 32.80 -4.10
CA ALA A 850 -39.61 31.61 -3.28
C ALA A 850 -40.82 30.67 -3.22
N GLY A 851 -40.59 29.40 -2.87
CA GLY A 851 -41.64 28.39 -2.69
C GLY A 851 -41.17 27.17 -1.92
N GLN A 852 -42.08 26.23 -1.66
CA GLN A 852 -41.78 24.97 -0.98
C GLN A 852 -42.64 23.81 -1.49
N ILE A 853 -42.10 22.60 -1.42
CA ILE A 853 -42.79 21.34 -1.71
C ILE A 853 -42.46 20.30 -0.62
N ALA A 854 -43.29 19.26 -0.52
CA ALA A 854 -42.98 18.10 0.32
C ALA A 854 -41.75 17.36 -0.21
N TYR A 855 -41.00 16.69 0.67
CA TYR A 855 -39.91 15.82 0.25
C TYR A 855 -40.41 14.73 -0.70
N ALA A 856 -39.67 14.55 -1.79
CA ALA A 856 -39.79 13.42 -2.69
C ALA A 856 -38.38 13.03 -3.18
N PRO A 857 -38.05 11.73 -3.28
CA PRO A 857 -36.72 11.29 -3.72
C PRO A 857 -36.35 11.78 -5.12
N SER A 858 -37.37 11.96 -5.96
CA SER A 858 -37.29 12.71 -7.21
C SER A 858 -38.33 13.82 -7.13
N TRP A 859 -37.88 15.06 -7.35
CA TRP A 859 -38.71 16.25 -7.17
C TRP A 859 -38.67 17.14 -8.40
N THR A 860 -39.72 17.96 -8.56
CA THR A 860 -39.88 18.88 -9.68
C THR A 860 -40.48 20.18 -9.20
N LEU A 861 -39.86 21.31 -9.56
CA LEU A 861 -40.29 22.67 -9.29
C LEU A 861 -40.63 23.36 -10.62
N PRO A 862 -41.92 23.40 -11.02
CA PRO A 862 -42.31 24.02 -12.27
C PRO A 862 -42.41 25.55 -12.16
N GLY A 863 -41.95 26.25 -13.20
CA GLY A 863 -42.30 27.65 -13.46
C GLY A 863 -41.65 28.70 -12.56
N ILE A 864 -40.39 28.50 -12.14
CA ILE A 864 -39.66 29.47 -11.31
C ILE A 864 -39.43 30.77 -12.11
N PRO A 865 -39.91 31.95 -11.67
CA PRO A 865 -39.78 33.21 -12.41
C PRO A 865 -38.33 33.69 -12.56
N LEU A 866 -37.97 34.21 -13.73
CA LEU A 866 -36.64 34.76 -14.05
C LEU A 866 -36.67 36.28 -14.29
N ALA A 867 -35.82 37.03 -13.59
CA ALA A 867 -35.48 38.42 -13.91
C ALA A 867 -34.38 38.50 -14.98
N GLU A 868 -34.22 39.65 -15.62
CA GLU A 868 -33.12 39.91 -16.54
C GLU A 868 -31.79 39.97 -15.78
N GLY A 869 -30.78 39.21 -16.23
CA GLY A 869 -29.53 39.01 -15.49
C GLY A 869 -29.37 37.58 -14.93
N VAL A 870 -28.46 37.41 -13.98
CA VAL A 870 -28.10 36.10 -13.39
C VAL A 870 -29.04 35.75 -12.25
N ASN A 871 -29.93 34.78 -12.45
CA ASN A 871 -30.86 34.29 -11.45
C ASN A 871 -30.24 33.10 -10.71
N VAL A 872 -29.77 33.30 -9.48
CA VAL A 872 -29.31 32.19 -8.64
C VAL A 872 -30.50 31.59 -7.91
N ILE A 873 -30.88 30.38 -8.28
CA ILE A 873 -31.98 29.64 -7.67
C ILE A 873 -31.41 28.59 -6.73
N ARG A 874 -31.66 28.74 -5.43
CA ARG A 874 -31.26 27.79 -4.38
C ARG A 874 -32.43 26.88 -4.03
N VAL A 875 -32.21 25.58 -4.00
CA VAL A 875 -33.14 24.56 -3.46
C VAL A 875 -32.52 23.97 -2.20
N ILE A 876 -33.23 23.99 -1.09
CA ILE A 876 -32.79 23.56 0.25
C ILE A 876 -33.70 22.44 0.72
N GLY A 877 -33.16 21.28 1.06
CA GLY A 877 -33.86 20.21 1.75
C GLY A 877 -33.44 20.10 3.20
N THR A 878 -34.41 19.88 4.09
CA THR A 878 -34.15 19.77 5.54
C THR A 878 -34.37 18.34 6.03
N ASN A 879 -33.52 17.83 6.92
CA ASN A 879 -33.87 16.66 7.73
C ASN A 879 -34.83 17.05 8.88
N SER A 880 -35.50 16.08 9.47
CA SER A 880 -36.30 16.22 10.68
C SER A 880 -35.38 16.21 11.90
N ALA A 881 -35.65 17.06 12.90
CA ALA A 881 -34.83 17.25 14.11
C ALA A 881 -34.85 16.07 15.11
N VAL A 882 -35.30 14.89 14.69
CA VAL A 882 -35.54 13.76 15.59
C VAL A 882 -34.31 12.87 15.66
N ASN A 883 -33.64 12.88 16.81
CA ASN A 883 -32.55 11.95 17.13
C ASN A 883 -33.11 10.54 17.35
N PRO A 884 -32.68 9.52 16.58
CA PRO A 884 -33.23 8.16 16.68
C PRO A 884 -32.88 7.47 18.00
N ASN A 885 -31.78 7.88 18.65
CA ASN A 885 -31.33 7.33 19.92
C ASN A 885 -32.00 8.01 21.13
N HIS A 886 -32.61 9.20 20.95
CA HIS A 886 -33.17 9.94 22.09
C HIS A 886 -34.33 9.19 22.75
N GLY A 887 -34.20 8.96 24.06
CA GLY A 887 -35.15 8.22 24.86
C GLY A 887 -35.04 6.70 24.69
N ALA A 888 -33.90 6.18 24.22
CA ALA A 888 -33.62 4.76 24.28
C ALA A 888 -33.44 4.34 25.75
N TRP A 889 -34.06 3.23 26.14
CA TRP A 889 -34.02 2.73 27.52
C TRP A 889 -34.24 1.22 27.56
N ASP A 890 -33.44 0.53 28.37
CA ASP A 890 -33.60 -0.89 28.68
C ASP A 890 -33.22 -1.17 30.14
N SER A 891 -33.88 -2.16 30.73
CA SER A 891 -33.63 -2.61 32.10
C SER A 891 -33.66 -4.14 32.15
N PRO A 892 -32.76 -4.78 32.92
CA PRO A 892 -32.78 -6.23 33.17
C PRO A 892 -34.07 -6.71 33.86
N THR A 893 -34.89 -5.79 34.38
CA THR A 893 -36.21 -6.08 34.99
C THR A 893 -37.35 -6.23 33.98
N ASN A 894 -37.10 -5.96 32.70
CA ASN A 894 -38.11 -6.11 31.65
C ASN A 894 -38.61 -7.56 31.54
N ALA A 895 -39.92 -7.72 31.32
CA ALA A 895 -40.57 -9.03 31.24
C ALA A 895 -39.99 -9.93 30.11
N THR A 896 -39.39 -9.33 29.08
CA THR A 896 -38.66 -10.05 28.02
C THR A 896 -37.54 -10.94 28.56
N TYR A 897 -36.94 -10.57 29.70
CA TYR A 897 -35.85 -11.31 30.34
C TYR A 897 -36.32 -12.33 31.37
N ALA A 898 -37.63 -12.54 31.54
CA ALA A 898 -38.18 -13.45 32.55
C ALA A 898 -37.76 -14.92 32.34
N SER A 899 -37.41 -15.31 31.11
CA SER A 899 -36.93 -16.65 30.76
C SER A 899 -35.40 -16.78 30.68
N GLY A 900 -34.65 -15.69 30.85
CA GLY A 900 -33.20 -15.66 30.67
C GLY A 900 -32.71 -14.45 29.88
N TRP A 901 -31.40 -14.41 29.62
CA TRP A 901 -30.77 -13.41 28.77
C TRP A 901 -30.03 -14.12 27.65
N ASP A 902 -30.68 -14.17 26.48
CA ASP A 902 -30.22 -14.90 25.30
C ASP A 902 -29.90 -13.97 24.14
N ALA A 903 -29.08 -14.42 23.19
CA ALA A 903 -28.85 -13.70 21.94
C ALA A 903 -30.19 -13.41 21.22
N GLY A 904 -30.36 -12.17 20.74
CA GLY A 904 -31.62 -11.70 20.15
C GLY A 904 -32.62 -11.14 21.17
N SER A 905 -32.31 -11.19 22.48
CA SER A 905 -33.16 -10.57 23.51
C SER A 905 -33.21 -9.05 23.34
N ASN A 906 -34.42 -8.49 23.38
CA ASN A 906 -34.64 -7.04 23.23
C ASN A 906 -35.77 -6.56 24.14
N GLY A 907 -35.44 -6.25 25.40
CA GLY A 907 -36.39 -5.75 26.39
C GLY A 907 -36.69 -4.25 26.28
N GLY A 908 -35.78 -3.47 25.69
CA GLY A 908 -35.81 -2.01 25.70
C GLY A 908 -36.39 -1.33 24.47
N GLU A 909 -36.70 -0.04 24.61
CA GLU A 909 -37.12 0.81 23.51
C GLU A 909 -35.90 1.37 22.76
N LYS A 910 -35.97 1.38 21.42
CA LYS A 910 -35.00 2.00 20.50
C LYS A 910 -33.56 1.45 20.55
N PHE A 911 -33.31 0.37 21.27
CA PHE A 911 -32.12 -0.44 21.07
C PHE A 911 -32.37 -1.57 20.06
N GLN A 912 -31.29 -2.00 19.39
CA GLN A 912 -31.31 -3.24 18.63
C GLN A 912 -31.11 -4.44 19.56
N PRO A 913 -31.47 -5.68 19.15
CA PRO A 913 -31.30 -6.88 19.98
C PRO A 913 -29.86 -7.10 20.48
N TRP A 914 -29.72 -7.74 21.65
CA TRP A 914 -28.42 -8.12 22.21
C TRP A 914 -27.77 -9.20 21.34
N THR A 915 -26.46 -9.08 21.13
CA THR A 915 -25.62 -10.18 20.63
C THR A 915 -24.77 -10.67 21.80
N LEU A 916 -24.85 -11.97 22.11
CA LEU A 916 -24.13 -12.57 23.22
C LEU A 916 -23.10 -13.57 22.69
N GLY A 917 -21.93 -13.63 23.32
CA GLY A 917 -20.92 -14.66 23.05
C GLY A 917 -21.40 -16.06 23.43
N GLU A 918 -20.59 -17.08 23.16
CA GLU A 918 -21.03 -18.49 23.22
C GLU A 918 -21.33 -19.02 24.63
N THR A 919 -20.76 -18.42 25.67
CA THR A 919 -20.92 -18.91 27.05
C THR A 919 -20.97 -17.78 28.08
N GLY A 920 -21.67 -18.01 29.19
CA GLY A 920 -21.49 -17.22 30.41
C GLY A 920 -22.58 -16.22 30.77
N HIS A 921 -23.69 -16.15 30.02
CA HIS A 921 -24.72 -15.12 30.19
C HIS A 921 -25.89 -15.58 31.05
N SER A 922 -26.38 -14.72 31.93
CA SER A 922 -27.58 -14.99 32.73
C SER A 922 -28.27 -13.72 33.20
N ILE A 923 -29.49 -13.85 33.72
CA ILE A 923 -30.14 -12.82 34.53
C ILE A 923 -29.88 -13.14 36.00
N ALA A 924 -29.15 -12.26 36.68
CA ALA A 924 -28.96 -12.34 38.13
C ALA A 924 -30.14 -11.70 38.86
N THR A 925 -30.48 -12.23 40.04
CA THR A 925 -31.54 -11.69 40.91
C THR A 925 -31.06 -11.71 42.35
N GLN A 926 -31.39 -10.67 43.14
CA GLN A 926 -30.90 -10.55 44.52
C GLN A 926 -31.16 -11.79 45.42
N PRO A 927 -32.28 -12.52 45.31
CA PRO A 927 -32.49 -13.74 46.09
C PRO A 927 -31.58 -14.91 45.71
N ALA A 928 -31.07 -14.92 44.47
CA ALA A 928 -30.25 -16.00 43.90
C ALA A 928 -28.75 -15.65 43.85
N ASP A 929 -28.43 -14.36 43.90
CA ASP A 929 -27.07 -13.84 43.79
C ASP A 929 -26.79 -12.80 44.89
N PRO A 930 -26.18 -13.22 46.02
CA PRO A 930 -25.96 -12.35 47.17
C PRO A 930 -24.90 -11.28 46.92
N SER A 931 -24.11 -11.37 45.83
CA SER A 931 -23.13 -10.35 45.45
C SER A 931 -23.69 -9.26 44.54
N LEU A 932 -24.96 -9.36 44.10
CA LEU A 932 -25.59 -8.35 43.25
C LEU A 932 -25.93 -7.07 44.04
N SER A 933 -25.23 -5.97 43.75
CA SER A 933 -25.46 -4.67 44.40
C SER A 933 -26.13 -3.61 43.50
N LEU A 934 -26.24 -3.86 42.19
CA LEU A 934 -26.90 -2.97 41.20
C LEU A 934 -28.43 -2.82 41.33
N GLY A 935 -29.12 -3.75 41.99
CA GLY A 935 -30.58 -3.72 42.13
C GLY A 935 -31.22 -5.09 42.23
N ALA A 936 -32.53 -5.18 41.97
CA ALA A 936 -33.29 -6.42 42.08
C ALA A 936 -32.92 -7.47 41.02
N GLN A 937 -32.53 -7.03 39.81
CA GLN A 937 -32.03 -7.87 38.72
C GLN A 937 -30.88 -7.18 37.96
N ALA A 938 -29.98 -7.96 37.36
CA ALA A 938 -28.93 -7.48 36.46
C ALA A 938 -28.64 -8.46 35.32
N TRP A 939 -28.14 -7.94 34.19
CA TRP A 939 -27.50 -8.78 33.18
C TRP A 939 -26.12 -9.19 33.69
N ALA A 940 -25.87 -10.49 33.78
CA ALA A 940 -24.67 -11.03 34.39
C ALA A 940 -23.85 -11.85 33.38
N MET A 941 -22.53 -11.66 33.37
CA MET A 941 -21.60 -12.45 32.56
C MET A 941 -20.50 -13.08 33.41
N GLN A 942 -20.29 -14.38 33.22
CA GLN A 942 -19.29 -15.19 33.91
C GLN A 942 -18.38 -15.89 32.90
N ALA A 943 -17.07 -15.85 33.13
CA ALA A 943 -16.12 -16.55 32.29
C ALA A 943 -14.97 -17.13 33.11
N SER A 944 -14.52 -18.34 32.74
CA SER A 944 -13.44 -19.07 33.43
C SER A 944 -12.57 -19.83 32.45
N GLY A 945 -11.38 -20.26 32.87
CA GLY A 945 -10.50 -21.13 32.06
C GLY A 945 -9.90 -20.46 30.83
N GLY A 946 -9.69 -19.15 30.86
CA GLY A 946 -9.19 -18.37 29.72
C GLY A 946 -10.25 -18.02 28.67
N LEU A 947 -11.55 -18.22 28.98
CA LEU A 947 -12.66 -17.85 28.10
C LEU A 947 -13.10 -16.40 28.31
N THR A 948 -13.82 -15.86 27.32
CA THR A 948 -14.47 -14.54 27.37
C THR A 948 -15.99 -14.70 27.24
N ALA A 949 -16.73 -14.13 28.18
CA ALA A 949 -18.15 -13.87 28.02
C ALA A 949 -18.32 -12.40 27.60
N GLU A 950 -19.03 -12.15 26.50
CA GLU A 950 -19.24 -10.79 25.99
C GLU A 950 -20.68 -10.56 25.56
N ALA A 951 -21.14 -9.32 25.68
CA ALA A 951 -22.44 -8.87 25.25
C ALA A 951 -22.32 -7.54 24.49
N ILE A 952 -22.92 -7.49 23.30
CA ILE A 952 -22.88 -6.33 22.41
C ILE A 952 -24.31 -5.85 22.17
N ARG A 953 -24.52 -4.54 22.33
CA ARG A 953 -25.81 -3.88 22.11
C ARG A 953 -25.68 -2.74 21.09
N PRO A 954 -26.20 -2.91 19.88
CA PRO A 954 -26.24 -1.83 18.90
C PRO A 954 -27.31 -0.78 19.24
N PHE A 955 -27.02 0.48 18.91
CA PHE A 955 -27.94 1.61 19.05
C PHE A 955 -28.88 1.71 17.83
N ALA A 956 -29.91 2.57 17.90
CA ALA A 956 -30.79 2.81 16.74
C ALA A 956 -30.08 3.53 15.59
N GLY A 957 -29.03 4.29 15.90
CA GLY A 957 -28.09 4.89 14.95
C GLY A 957 -26.78 5.28 15.66
N ALA A 958 -25.79 5.75 14.92
CA ALA A 958 -24.55 6.25 15.53
C ALA A 958 -24.84 7.39 16.52
N LEU A 959 -24.01 7.51 17.56
CA LEU A 959 -24.07 8.62 18.51
C LEU A 959 -23.63 9.93 17.82
N HIS A 960 -24.24 11.03 18.25
CA HIS A 960 -23.94 12.38 17.79
C HIS A 960 -23.39 13.23 18.94
N PRO A 961 -22.69 14.34 18.65
CA PRO A 961 -22.30 15.28 19.68
C PRO A 961 -23.50 15.75 20.51
N GLY A 962 -23.40 15.62 21.84
CA GLY A 962 -24.47 15.88 22.80
C GLY A 962 -25.30 14.65 23.18
N ASP A 963 -25.10 13.49 22.56
CA ASP A 963 -25.71 12.24 23.01
C ASP A 963 -25.03 11.77 24.30
N MET A 964 -25.84 11.38 25.29
CA MET A 964 -25.40 10.83 26.57
C MET A 964 -25.85 9.39 26.71
N VAL A 965 -24.90 8.45 26.77
CA VAL A 965 -25.16 7.04 27.10
C VAL A 965 -24.91 6.81 28.57
N SER A 966 -25.91 6.34 29.31
CA SER A 966 -25.81 6.05 30.74
C SER A 966 -25.95 4.56 30.99
N TRP A 967 -25.08 4.01 31.83
CA TRP A 967 -25.15 2.62 32.29
C TRP A 967 -24.66 2.50 33.73
N VAL A 968 -25.08 1.44 34.41
CA VAL A 968 -24.53 1.10 35.74
C VAL A 968 -23.82 -0.24 35.65
N PHE A 969 -22.60 -0.28 36.17
CA PHE A 969 -21.67 -1.40 36.01
C PHE A 969 -21.10 -1.82 37.36
N GLU A 970 -21.04 -3.12 37.62
CA GLU A 970 -20.41 -3.70 38.81
C GLU A 970 -19.52 -4.85 38.36
N ASN A 971 -18.30 -4.90 38.89
CA ASN A 971 -17.27 -5.80 38.39
C ASN A 971 -17.20 -7.16 39.14
N GLY A 972 -18.16 -7.39 40.05
CA GLY A 972 -18.35 -8.60 40.87
C GLY A 972 -17.08 -9.39 41.18
N TRP A 973 -16.27 -8.83 42.08
CA TRP A 973 -15.17 -9.53 42.76
C TRP A 973 -14.04 -10.04 41.84
N VAL A 974 -13.94 -9.50 40.63
CA VAL A 974 -12.77 -9.72 39.75
C VAL A 974 -11.61 -8.84 40.22
N ASP A 975 -11.02 -9.18 41.37
CA ASP A 975 -10.05 -8.34 42.09
C ASP A 975 -8.65 -8.97 42.21
N THR A 976 -8.55 -10.30 42.16
CA THR A 976 -7.31 -11.03 42.50
C THR A 976 -6.88 -12.08 41.48
N VAL A 977 -7.72 -12.40 40.48
CA VAL A 977 -7.44 -13.44 39.47
C VAL A 977 -6.62 -12.84 38.31
N GLN A 978 -5.47 -13.43 38.00
CA GLN A 978 -4.58 -13.02 36.90
C GLN A 978 -4.27 -14.23 35.99
N PRO A 979 -4.34 -14.08 34.64
CA PRO A 979 -4.82 -12.91 33.90
C PRO A 979 -6.35 -12.89 33.82
N SER A 980 -6.99 -11.78 34.18
CA SER A 980 -8.44 -11.57 33.98
C SER A 980 -8.73 -10.10 33.65
N SER A 981 -9.83 -9.84 32.93
CA SER A 981 -10.25 -8.46 32.67
C SER A 981 -11.77 -8.34 32.54
N VAL A 982 -12.30 -7.19 32.94
CA VAL A 982 -13.72 -6.85 32.82
C VAL A 982 -13.85 -5.41 32.38
N GLY A 983 -14.83 -5.09 31.56
CA GLY A 983 -14.98 -3.71 31.12
C GLY A 983 -16.08 -3.46 30.12
N VAL A 984 -16.19 -2.19 29.74
CA VAL A 984 -17.13 -1.66 28.76
C VAL A 984 -16.34 -0.98 27.65
N ALA A 985 -16.72 -1.24 26.40
CA ALA A 985 -16.16 -0.61 25.22
C ALA A 985 -17.26 0.02 24.37
N PHE A 986 -16.95 1.17 23.79
CA PHE A 986 -17.75 1.82 22.77
C PHE A 986 -17.11 1.58 21.42
N GLN A 987 -17.89 1.02 20.49
CA GLN A 987 -17.37 0.53 19.23
C GLN A 987 -18.08 1.19 18.05
N ASN A 988 -17.38 1.21 16.92
CA ASN A 988 -18.01 1.47 15.64
C ASN A 988 -18.80 0.25 15.12
N ARG A 989 -19.45 0.42 13.96
CA ARG A 989 -20.24 -0.64 13.31
C ARG A 989 -19.40 -1.86 12.92
N PHE A 990 -18.09 -1.70 12.74
CA PHE A 990 -17.15 -2.78 12.42
C PHE A 990 -16.62 -3.51 13.67
N GLY A 991 -16.77 -2.93 14.87
CA GLY A 991 -16.40 -3.59 16.13
C GLY A 991 -15.04 -3.22 16.64
N GLN A 992 -14.45 -2.19 16.05
CA GLN A 992 -13.23 -1.60 16.55
C GLN A 992 -13.56 -0.78 17.79
N ASN A 993 -12.78 -0.96 18.85
CA ASN A 993 -12.95 -0.23 20.10
C ASN A 993 -12.44 1.21 19.93
N LEU A 994 -13.32 2.18 20.14
CA LEU A 994 -13.01 3.61 20.07
C LEU A 994 -12.68 4.19 21.45
N LEU A 995 -13.30 3.62 22.49
CA LEU A 995 -13.10 3.94 23.90
C LEU A 995 -13.36 2.69 24.74
N GLN A 996 -12.50 2.40 25.71
CA GLN A 996 -12.70 1.34 26.69
C GLN A 996 -12.51 1.87 28.11
N PHE A 997 -13.36 1.42 29.04
CA PHE A 997 -13.20 1.57 30.48
C PHE A 997 -13.18 0.17 31.10
N LEU A 998 -12.04 -0.25 31.63
CA LEU A 998 -11.80 -1.64 32.03
C LEU A 998 -11.00 -1.76 33.32
N PHE A 999 -11.12 -2.92 33.96
CA PHE A 999 -10.31 -3.33 35.10
C PHE A 999 -9.57 -4.62 34.75
N GLN A 1000 -8.27 -4.65 35.02
CA GLN A 1000 -7.46 -5.86 34.97
C GLN A 1000 -7.47 -6.48 36.37
N GLY A 1001 -7.85 -7.76 36.50
CA GLY A 1001 -7.90 -8.41 37.82
C GLY A 1001 -6.54 -8.35 38.50
N GLY A 1002 -6.44 -7.99 39.78
CA GLY A 1002 -5.18 -7.77 40.48
C GLY A 1002 -4.60 -6.35 40.36
N ALA A 1003 -5.18 -5.47 39.52
CA ALA A 1003 -4.83 -4.05 39.49
C ALA A 1003 -5.41 -3.29 40.70
N GLN A 1004 -4.93 -2.06 40.94
CA GLN A 1004 -5.50 -1.19 41.98
C GLN A 1004 -6.63 -0.31 41.45
N THR A 1005 -6.59 0.00 40.16
CA THR A 1005 -7.39 1.04 39.51
C THR A 1005 -7.90 0.56 38.13
N TYR A 1006 -8.97 1.19 37.64
CA TYR A 1006 -9.45 1.00 36.27
C TYR A 1006 -8.58 1.77 35.26
N GLU A 1007 -8.58 1.33 34.02
CA GLU A 1007 -7.90 1.95 32.89
C GLU A 1007 -8.91 2.51 31.87
N ILE A 1008 -8.49 3.57 31.19
CA ILE A 1008 -9.18 4.14 30.03
C ILE A 1008 -8.30 3.93 28.81
N LEU A 1009 -8.80 3.20 27.82
CA LEU A 1009 -8.13 3.00 26.53
C LEU A 1009 -8.89 3.76 25.45
N ASP A 1010 -8.35 4.89 25.05
CA ASP A 1010 -8.79 5.75 23.94
C ASP A 1010 -7.57 6.06 23.05
N ARG A 1011 -7.54 7.20 22.32
CA ARG A 1011 -6.35 7.60 21.55
C ARG A 1011 -5.09 7.73 22.42
N ASN A 1012 -5.23 8.07 23.69
CA ASN A 1012 -4.15 8.27 24.66
C ASN A 1012 -4.42 7.46 25.94
N PRO A 1013 -4.10 6.14 25.94
CA PRO A 1013 -4.35 5.24 27.06
C PRO A 1013 -3.80 5.75 28.39
N ARG A 1014 -4.58 5.63 29.47
CA ARG A 1014 -4.22 6.12 30.81
C ARG A 1014 -4.91 5.37 31.94
N ASP A 1015 -4.29 5.40 33.13
CA ASP A 1015 -4.93 5.01 34.38
C ASP A 1015 -6.04 6.01 34.74
N SER A 1016 -7.18 5.53 35.23
CA SER A 1016 -8.32 6.38 35.61
C SER A 1016 -8.26 6.92 37.03
N GLU A 1017 -7.34 6.41 37.86
CA GLU A 1017 -7.26 6.61 39.31
C GLU A 1017 -8.50 6.13 40.08
N ILE A 1018 -9.49 5.54 39.41
CA ILE A 1018 -10.69 4.97 40.04
C ILE A 1018 -10.28 3.63 40.63
N THR A 1019 -10.30 3.54 41.95
CA THR A 1019 -10.03 2.29 42.64
C THR A 1019 -11.15 1.29 42.42
N TRP A 1020 -10.77 0.01 42.36
CA TRP A 1020 -11.71 -1.09 42.47
C TRP A 1020 -12.61 -0.98 43.72
N SER A 1021 -13.90 -1.34 43.59
CA SER A 1021 -14.84 -1.37 44.72
C SER A 1021 -15.99 -2.34 44.48
N ASP A 1022 -16.53 -2.91 45.58
CA ASP A 1022 -17.78 -3.70 45.59
C ASP A 1022 -19.05 -2.84 45.47
N SER A 1023 -18.91 -1.55 45.13
CA SER A 1023 -20.03 -0.65 44.89
C SER A 1023 -20.21 -0.43 43.39
N PRO A 1024 -21.45 -0.34 42.89
CA PRO A 1024 -21.70 -0.10 41.48
C PRO A 1024 -21.09 1.23 41.02
N HIS A 1025 -20.51 1.23 39.82
CA HIS A 1025 -20.12 2.41 39.09
C HIS A 1025 -21.29 2.93 38.27
N VAL A 1026 -21.73 4.15 38.55
CA VAL A 1026 -22.72 4.86 37.72
C VAL A 1026 -21.95 5.62 36.65
N CYS A 1027 -22.15 5.26 35.39
CA CYS A 1027 -21.37 5.77 34.28
C CYS A 1027 -22.23 6.55 33.29
N THR A 1028 -21.68 7.63 32.75
CA THR A 1028 -22.28 8.39 31.66
C THR A 1028 -21.21 8.79 30.67
N LEU A 1029 -21.38 8.42 29.40
CA LEU A 1029 -20.55 8.88 28.28
C LEU A 1029 -21.31 9.94 27.50
N GLU A 1030 -20.78 11.15 27.45
CA GLU A 1030 -21.20 12.21 26.55
C GLU A 1030 -20.22 12.29 25.37
N LEU A 1031 -20.74 12.25 24.14
CA LEU A 1031 -19.93 12.58 22.97
C LEU A 1031 -19.88 14.11 22.83
N THR A 1032 -18.73 14.75 23.06
CA THR A 1032 -18.65 16.24 23.08
C THR A 1032 -18.41 16.83 21.69
N THR A 1033 -17.72 16.09 20.82
CA THR A 1033 -17.58 16.34 19.37
C THR A 1033 -17.56 15.00 18.64
N PRO A 1034 -17.56 14.93 17.29
CA PRO A 1034 -17.49 13.64 16.59
C PRO A 1034 -16.28 12.77 16.95
N LEU A 1035 -15.23 13.34 17.56
CA LEU A 1035 -13.97 12.67 17.89
C LEU A 1035 -13.62 12.72 19.38
N THR A 1036 -14.31 13.54 20.18
CA THR A 1036 -13.97 13.76 21.59
C THR A 1036 -15.12 13.38 22.48
N TYR A 1037 -14.82 12.92 23.70
CA TYR A 1037 -15.82 12.48 24.64
C TYR A 1037 -15.56 13.03 26.04
N ARG A 1038 -16.60 12.97 26.87
CA ARG A 1038 -16.56 13.16 28.32
C ARG A 1038 -17.20 11.93 28.98
N LEU A 1039 -16.40 11.16 29.70
CA LEU A 1039 -16.83 10.02 30.50
C LEU A 1039 -16.90 10.43 31.97
N VAL A 1040 -18.07 10.29 32.58
CA VAL A 1040 -18.29 10.47 34.02
C VAL A 1040 -18.46 9.10 34.65
N VAL A 1041 -17.68 8.79 35.68
CA VAL A 1041 -17.83 7.56 36.46
C VAL A 1041 -17.96 7.95 37.93
N ASN A 1042 -19.13 7.68 38.51
CA ASN A 1042 -19.57 8.20 39.80
C ASN A 1042 -19.49 9.73 39.86
N SER A 1043 -18.40 10.27 40.40
CA SER A 1043 -18.13 11.72 40.47
C SER A 1043 -16.86 12.15 39.73
N ALA A 1044 -16.09 11.19 39.19
CA ALA A 1044 -14.86 11.45 38.44
C ALA A 1044 -15.19 11.73 36.97
N VAL A 1045 -14.49 12.70 36.37
CA VAL A 1045 -14.73 13.15 35.00
C VAL A 1045 -13.46 12.97 34.18
N PHE A 1046 -13.57 12.31 33.04
CA PHE A 1046 -12.49 12.05 32.10
C PHE A 1046 -12.88 12.59 30.74
N GLU A 1047 -11.99 13.39 30.14
CA GLU A 1047 -12.15 13.86 28.76
C GLU A 1047 -11.02 13.28 27.92
N GLY A 1048 -11.30 13.03 26.65
CA GLY A 1048 -10.35 12.38 25.75
C GLY A 1048 -10.79 12.39 24.29
N GLU A 1049 -9.95 11.79 23.45
CA GLU A 1049 -10.20 11.60 22.03
C GLU A 1049 -10.37 10.11 21.72
N LEU A 1050 -11.36 9.78 20.89
CA LEU A 1050 -11.60 8.42 20.44
C LEU A 1050 -10.39 7.89 19.64
N ALA A 1051 -10.13 6.59 19.75
CA ALA A 1051 -9.03 5.94 19.04
C ALA A 1051 -9.16 6.09 17.51
N GLU A 1052 -8.04 6.24 16.81
CA GLU A 1052 -8.00 6.33 15.35
C GLU A 1052 -8.30 4.96 14.72
N THR A 1053 -9.35 4.90 13.91
CA THR A 1053 -9.79 3.70 13.20
C THR A 1053 -10.34 4.08 11.82
N SER A 1054 -10.69 3.08 11.00
CA SER A 1054 -11.33 3.29 9.70
C SER A 1054 -12.71 3.98 9.78
N GLU A 1055 -13.36 3.96 10.95
CA GLU A 1055 -14.60 4.69 11.21
C GLU A 1055 -14.72 5.06 12.70
N VAL A 1056 -14.81 6.35 13.00
CA VAL A 1056 -14.76 6.89 14.37
C VAL A 1056 -16.13 7.10 15.02
N LEU A 1057 -17.21 6.68 14.36
CA LEU A 1057 -18.57 6.83 14.87
C LEU A 1057 -18.92 5.69 15.84
N ILE A 1058 -19.29 6.03 17.07
CA ILE A 1058 -19.77 5.04 18.05
C ILE A 1058 -21.19 4.62 17.66
N SER A 1059 -21.43 3.33 17.46
CA SER A 1059 -22.75 2.79 17.08
C SER A 1059 -23.22 1.64 17.96
N ARG A 1060 -22.37 1.16 18.88
CA ARG A 1060 -22.70 0.07 19.80
C ARG A 1060 -21.87 0.10 21.07
N ILE A 1061 -22.42 -0.46 22.14
CA ILE A 1061 -21.72 -0.73 23.40
C ILE A 1061 -21.42 -2.23 23.49
N ARG A 1062 -20.21 -2.58 23.92
CA ARG A 1062 -19.75 -3.94 24.24
C ARG A 1062 -19.41 -4.00 25.71
N VAL A 1063 -19.80 -5.06 26.39
CA VAL A 1063 -19.37 -5.35 27.76
C VAL A 1063 -18.81 -6.77 27.78
N TRP A 1064 -17.75 -6.99 28.55
CA TRP A 1064 -17.12 -8.32 28.64
C TRP A 1064 -16.66 -8.67 30.04
N ASN A 1065 -16.50 -9.98 30.23
CA ASN A 1065 -15.78 -10.61 31.32
C ASN A 1065 -14.84 -11.68 30.76
N TYR A 1066 -13.56 -11.56 31.06
CA TYR A 1066 -12.52 -12.49 30.67
C TYR A 1066 -11.90 -13.14 31.89
N ASN A 1067 -12.01 -14.46 31.97
CA ASN A 1067 -11.31 -15.32 32.94
C ASN A 1067 -11.42 -14.89 34.42
N ALA A 1068 -12.56 -14.34 34.82
CA ALA A 1068 -12.83 -13.95 36.21
C ALA A 1068 -12.96 -15.11 37.20
N GLY A 1069 -13.34 -16.31 36.73
CA GLY A 1069 -13.53 -17.49 37.58
C GLY A 1069 -14.95 -18.08 37.50
N GLY A 1070 -15.12 -19.29 38.05
CA GLY A 1070 -16.37 -20.05 38.03
C GLY A 1070 -17.22 -19.93 39.29
N GLU A 1071 -16.75 -19.20 40.31
CA GLU A 1071 -17.47 -19.00 41.57
C GLU A 1071 -18.68 -18.08 41.37
N PRO A 1072 -19.77 -18.25 42.14
CA PRO A 1072 -20.99 -17.45 42.01
C PRO A 1072 -20.74 -15.95 42.08
N GLU A 1073 -19.71 -15.53 42.82
CA GLU A 1073 -19.37 -14.12 43.01
C GLU A 1073 -18.60 -13.50 41.82
N ALA A 1074 -17.98 -14.29 40.94
CA ALA A 1074 -17.04 -13.84 39.88
C ALA A 1074 -17.74 -13.44 38.58
N LYS A 1075 -18.71 -12.52 38.65
CA LYS A 1075 -19.50 -12.07 37.50
C LYS A 1075 -19.42 -10.57 37.31
N VAL A 1076 -19.39 -10.13 36.07
CA VAL A 1076 -19.65 -8.72 35.77
C VAL A 1076 -21.15 -8.53 35.63
N TYR A 1077 -21.67 -7.45 36.19
CA TYR A 1077 -23.08 -7.12 36.19
C TYR A 1077 -23.33 -5.77 35.53
N ILE A 1078 -24.40 -5.70 34.75
CA ILE A 1078 -24.87 -4.47 34.09
C ILE A 1078 -26.31 -4.22 34.50
N GLY A 1079 -26.56 -3.03 35.02
CA GLY A 1079 -27.89 -2.52 35.37
C GLY A 1079 -28.57 -1.82 34.20
N ASP A 1080 -29.37 -0.80 34.49
CA ASP A 1080 -30.11 -0.06 33.46
C ASP A 1080 -29.18 0.60 32.42
N LEU A 1081 -29.64 0.62 31.16
CA LEU A 1081 -28.97 1.25 30.02
C LEU A 1081 -29.91 2.26 29.38
N SER A 1082 -29.45 3.50 29.16
CA SER A 1082 -30.25 4.53 28.51
C SER A 1082 -29.44 5.46 27.62
N ILE A 1083 -30.12 6.10 26.66
CA ILE A 1083 -29.57 7.17 25.84
C ILE A 1083 -30.48 8.39 25.89
N GLU A 1084 -29.94 9.51 26.35
CA GLU A 1084 -30.54 10.82 26.19
C GLU A 1084 -29.87 11.52 25.00
N GLY A 1085 -30.57 11.57 23.87
CA GLY A 1085 -30.03 12.16 22.65
C GLY A 1085 -30.32 13.66 22.56
N ALA A 1086 -29.35 14.48 22.19
CA ALA A 1086 -29.62 15.90 21.93
C ALA A 1086 -30.49 16.05 20.66
N PRO A 1087 -31.32 17.11 20.53
CA PRO A 1087 -31.99 17.41 19.26
C PRO A 1087 -30.95 17.50 18.15
N LEU A 1088 -31.15 16.74 17.07
CA LEU A 1088 -30.21 16.82 15.94
C LEU A 1088 -30.31 18.23 15.35
N PRO A 1089 -29.17 18.86 15.00
CA PRO A 1089 -29.20 20.08 14.22
C PRO A 1089 -30.05 19.85 12.97
N VAL A 1090 -30.96 20.77 12.68
CA VAL A 1090 -31.67 20.74 11.39
C VAL A 1090 -30.62 21.07 10.33
N PHE A 1091 -30.14 20.03 9.66
CA PHE A 1091 -29.22 20.18 8.55
C PHE A 1091 -30.04 20.51 7.31
N SER A 1092 -29.64 21.60 6.68
CA SER A 1092 -30.23 22.06 5.44
C SER A 1092 -29.23 21.80 4.32
N TYR A 1093 -29.55 20.87 3.44
CA TYR A 1093 -28.75 20.51 2.29
C TYR A 1093 -29.23 21.35 1.11
N SER A 1094 -28.35 22.17 0.55
CA SER A 1094 -28.71 23.06 -0.54
C SER A 1094 -28.02 22.69 -1.84
N SER A 1095 -28.76 22.77 -2.93
CA SER A 1095 -28.25 22.77 -4.28
C SER A 1095 -28.62 24.11 -4.93
N GLU A 1096 -27.71 24.71 -5.68
CA GLU A 1096 -27.93 25.98 -6.36
C GLU A 1096 -27.73 25.84 -7.86
N ILE A 1097 -28.44 26.66 -8.62
CA ILE A 1097 -28.22 26.81 -10.05
C ILE A 1097 -28.30 28.29 -10.46
N ALA A 1098 -27.35 28.73 -11.28
CA ALA A 1098 -27.40 30.03 -11.93
C ALA A 1098 -28.06 29.89 -13.32
N VAL A 1099 -29.12 30.65 -13.54
CA VAL A 1099 -29.79 30.78 -14.85
C VAL A 1099 -29.67 32.22 -15.34
N THR A 1100 -28.86 32.45 -16.39
CA THR A 1100 -28.64 33.78 -16.94
C THR A 1100 -29.67 34.08 -18.02
N ARG A 1101 -30.51 35.10 -17.79
CA ARG A 1101 -31.47 35.60 -18.79
C ARG A 1101 -30.90 36.84 -19.46
N SER A 1102 -30.66 36.77 -20.76
CA SER A 1102 -30.05 37.87 -21.53
C SER A 1102 -30.97 39.10 -21.66
N ALA A 1103 -30.40 40.31 -21.66
CA ALA A 1103 -31.10 41.56 -21.90
C ALA A 1103 -31.71 41.67 -23.30
N ILE A 1104 -32.93 42.22 -23.41
CA ILE A 1104 -33.58 42.49 -24.71
C ILE A 1104 -33.13 43.89 -25.20
N GLY A 1105 -31.98 44.02 -25.88
CA GLY A 1105 -31.71 45.16 -26.80
C GLY A 1105 -30.29 45.77 -26.90
N VAL A 1106 -29.79 45.78 -28.15
CA VAL A 1106 -28.85 46.70 -28.89
C VAL A 1106 -27.40 46.95 -28.37
N ARG A 1107 -26.38 46.47 -29.11
CA ARG A 1107 -24.96 46.89 -29.00
C ARG A 1107 -24.64 48.07 -29.94
N GLN A 1108 -23.90 49.09 -29.48
CA GLN A 1108 -23.15 50.06 -30.32
C GLN A 1108 -21.64 49.99 -30.01
N THR A 1109 -20.81 50.24 -31.01
CA THR A 1109 -19.33 50.09 -31.00
C THR A 1109 -18.63 51.46 -30.93
N LEU A 1110 -17.55 51.59 -30.15
CA LEU A 1110 -16.73 52.81 -30.01
C LEU A 1110 -15.32 52.59 -30.63
N SER A 1111 -14.78 53.56 -31.39
CA SER A 1111 -13.44 53.47 -32.00
C SER A 1111 -12.52 54.60 -31.50
N MET A 1112 -11.28 54.27 -31.13
CA MET A 1112 -10.24 55.24 -30.76
C MET A 1112 -9.26 55.48 -31.92
N GLN A 1113 -8.71 56.71 -32.04
CA GLN A 1113 -7.68 57.06 -33.04
C GLN A 1113 -6.44 57.68 -32.35
N PRO A 1114 -5.21 57.40 -32.83
CA PRO A 1114 -3.98 57.90 -32.20
C PRO A 1114 -3.62 59.33 -32.65
N VAL A 1115 -3.07 60.15 -31.73
CA VAL A 1115 -2.43 61.43 -32.06
C VAL A 1115 -1.04 61.56 -31.41
N PRO A 1116 -0.09 62.30 -32.01
CA PRO A 1116 1.30 62.34 -31.55
C PRO A 1116 1.42 63.09 -30.22
N GLY A 1117 1.91 62.40 -29.18
CA GLY A 1117 2.13 62.95 -27.83
C GLY A 1117 1.17 62.42 -26.75
N GLY A 1118 0.20 61.57 -27.10
CA GLY A 1118 -0.71 60.90 -26.16
C GLY A 1118 -2.13 60.75 -26.72
N PHE A 1119 -2.88 59.75 -26.24
CA PHE A 1119 -4.27 59.49 -26.65
C PHE A 1119 -5.24 60.50 -26.02
N ALA A 1120 -6.16 61.03 -26.82
CA ALA A 1120 -7.34 61.75 -26.33
C ALA A 1120 -8.60 60.98 -26.73
N ALA A 1121 -9.46 60.68 -25.77
CA ALA A 1121 -10.82 60.20 -26.00
C ALA A 1121 -11.80 61.33 -25.65
N GLU A 1122 -12.67 61.70 -26.59
CA GLU A 1122 -13.76 62.63 -26.36
C GLU A 1122 -15.07 61.84 -26.35
N ILE A 1123 -15.84 61.93 -25.25
CA ILE A 1123 -17.14 61.26 -25.10
C ILE A 1123 -18.21 62.33 -25.08
N ASP A 1124 -18.98 62.44 -26.16
CA ASP A 1124 -20.16 63.30 -26.23
C ASP A 1124 -21.45 62.51 -25.92
N ASN A 1125 -22.32 63.13 -25.11
CA ASN A 1125 -23.66 62.66 -24.72
C ASN A 1125 -23.72 61.37 -23.87
N ILE A 1126 -23.51 61.52 -22.55
CA ILE A 1126 -24.01 60.57 -21.56
C ILE A 1126 -25.25 61.18 -20.91
N ALA A 1127 -26.44 60.76 -21.33
CA ALA A 1127 -27.67 61.01 -20.60
C ALA A 1127 -28.14 59.69 -19.97
N GLY A 1128 -28.18 59.62 -18.64
CA GLY A 1128 -28.87 58.56 -17.91
C GLY A 1128 -28.02 57.50 -17.20
N ILE A 1129 -26.77 57.78 -16.82
CA ILE A 1129 -26.00 56.90 -15.94
C ILE A 1129 -25.69 57.64 -14.64
N ASP A 1130 -26.38 57.27 -13.56
CA ASP A 1130 -25.92 57.52 -12.19
C ASP A 1130 -25.16 56.26 -11.72
N GLY A 1131 -23.83 56.31 -11.74
CA GLY A 1131 -22.98 55.21 -11.30
C GLY A 1131 -21.50 55.36 -11.68
N ASN A 1132 -20.63 54.72 -10.90
CA ASN A 1132 -19.18 54.73 -11.10
C ASN A 1132 -18.79 54.03 -12.42
N ILE A 1133 -18.01 54.72 -13.27
CA ILE A 1133 -17.40 54.12 -14.46
C ILE A 1133 -16.04 53.54 -14.07
N TRP A 1134 -15.80 52.28 -14.42
CA TRP A 1134 -14.49 51.65 -14.31
C TRP A 1134 -13.74 51.84 -15.64
N VAL A 1135 -12.55 52.44 -15.58
CA VAL A 1135 -11.57 52.38 -16.66
C VAL A 1135 -10.44 51.49 -16.17
N ALA A 1136 -10.17 50.40 -16.89
CA ALA A 1136 -9.05 49.53 -16.60
C ALA A 1136 -7.79 50.11 -17.26
N ASP A 1137 -6.80 50.51 -16.47
CA ASP A 1137 -5.48 50.89 -16.98
C ASP A 1137 -4.55 49.67 -17.03
N SER A 1138 -3.84 49.52 -18.15
CA SER A 1138 -2.81 48.50 -18.37
C SER A 1138 -1.47 48.92 -17.73
N LEU A 1139 -0.79 47.97 -17.08
CA LEU A 1139 0.60 48.10 -16.61
C LEU A 1139 1.54 48.39 -17.79
N VAL A 1140 2.41 49.41 -17.65
CA VAL A 1140 3.48 49.71 -18.61
C VAL A 1140 4.83 49.46 -17.93
N ASP A 1141 5.68 48.70 -18.59
CA ASP A 1141 7.06 48.38 -18.22
C ASP A 1141 7.98 49.60 -18.36
N SER A 1142 8.68 49.95 -17.27
CA SER A 1142 9.90 50.75 -17.34
C SER A 1142 10.87 50.23 -16.30
N GLY A 1143 11.84 49.45 -16.76
CA GLY A 1143 12.84 48.80 -15.92
C GLY A 1143 13.43 49.70 -14.82
N TRP A 1144 13.70 49.06 -13.69
CA TRP A 1144 14.31 49.53 -12.44
C TRP A 1144 13.33 49.93 -11.31
N ASN A 1145 13.10 48.94 -10.42
CA ASN A 1145 12.51 48.94 -9.07
C ASN A 1145 10.98 49.15 -8.91
N TRP A 1146 10.35 48.18 -8.25
CA TRP A 1146 8.95 48.18 -7.84
C TRP A 1146 8.74 48.91 -6.51
N TYR A 1147 7.80 49.85 -6.46
CA TYR A 1147 7.14 50.30 -5.23
C TYR A 1147 5.61 50.16 -5.41
N PRO A 1148 4.84 49.81 -4.37
CA PRO A 1148 3.39 49.76 -4.47
C PRO A 1148 2.81 51.19 -4.50
N LEU A 1149 2.02 51.52 -5.53
CA LEU A 1149 1.21 52.75 -5.57
C LEU A 1149 -0.23 52.45 -5.11
N GLU A 1150 -0.72 53.24 -4.15
CA GLU A 1150 -2.07 53.16 -3.60
C GLU A 1150 -3.16 53.50 -4.64
N ARG A 1151 -4.32 52.86 -4.49
CA ARG A 1151 -5.56 53.11 -5.27
C ARG A 1151 -5.99 54.57 -5.15
N THR A 1152 -6.09 55.28 -6.27
CA THR A 1152 -6.68 56.64 -6.29
C THR A 1152 -8.13 56.58 -6.80
N TYR A 1153 -9.06 57.15 -6.02
CA TYR A 1153 -10.47 57.32 -6.42
C TYR A 1153 -10.66 58.71 -7.07
N TYR A 1154 -11.32 58.78 -8.22
CA TYR A 1154 -11.77 60.06 -8.80
C TYR A 1154 -13.27 60.22 -8.62
N SER A 1155 -13.72 61.30 -7.97
CA SER A 1155 -15.12 61.72 -8.03
C SER A 1155 -15.31 62.73 -9.16
N ILE A 1156 -16.22 62.47 -10.08
CA ILE A 1156 -16.58 63.43 -11.12
C ILE A 1156 -17.80 64.23 -10.66
N SER A 1157 -17.70 65.56 -10.72
CA SER A 1157 -18.89 66.42 -10.83
C SER A 1157 -18.69 67.38 -12.00
N ASN A 1158 -19.72 67.48 -12.84
CA ASN A 1158 -19.87 68.36 -14.00
C ASN A 1158 -18.78 68.31 -15.09
N GLN A 1159 -18.99 67.36 -16.02
CA GLN A 1159 -18.77 67.49 -17.47
C GLN A 1159 -17.45 68.14 -17.95
N THR A 1160 -16.30 67.63 -17.51
CA THR A 1160 -15.13 67.37 -18.37
C THR A 1160 -14.09 66.58 -17.56
N VAL A 1161 -13.50 65.51 -18.10
CA VAL A 1161 -12.35 64.81 -17.49
C VAL A 1161 -11.12 65.15 -18.33
N ARG A 1162 -10.11 65.77 -17.72
CA ARG A 1162 -8.77 65.96 -18.32
C ARG A 1162 -7.76 65.16 -17.51
N ILE A 1163 -7.07 64.23 -18.17
CA ILE A 1163 -6.03 63.38 -17.58
C ILE A 1163 -4.68 64.09 -17.80
N ILE A 1164 -3.95 64.42 -16.72
CA ILE A 1164 -2.57 64.97 -16.78
C ILE A 1164 -1.61 63.94 -16.17
N PRO A 1165 -0.50 63.57 -16.83
CA PRO A 1165 0.42 62.54 -16.33
C PRO A 1165 1.22 62.97 -15.08
N PRO A 1166 1.67 62.03 -14.23
CA PRO A 1166 2.45 62.33 -13.03
C PRO A 1166 3.88 62.78 -13.40
N GLY A 1167 4.31 63.94 -12.89
CA GLY A 1167 5.67 64.48 -13.07
C GLY A 1167 5.84 65.99 -12.80
N SER A 1168 4.76 66.76 -12.67
CA SER A 1168 4.85 68.19 -12.36
C SER A 1168 4.63 68.47 -10.88
N HIS A 1169 5.70 68.81 -10.14
CA HIS A 1169 5.61 69.38 -8.80
C HIS A 1169 4.86 70.72 -8.82
N GLN A 1170 3.65 70.79 -8.24
CA GLN A 1170 3.12 72.02 -7.66
C GLN A 1170 2.40 71.74 -6.34
N ILE A 1171 2.82 72.49 -5.32
CA ILE A 1171 2.39 72.43 -3.93
C ILE A 1171 0.97 73.02 -3.81
N ILE A 1172 0.04 72.31 -3.16
CA ILE A 1172 -1.14 72.95 -2.55
C ILE A 1172 -1.31 72.41 -1.12
N SER A 1173 -1.22 73.34 -0.17
CA SER A 1173 -1.28 73.09 1.28
C SER A 1173 -2.69 72.67 1.72
N ILE A 1174 -2.74 71.72 2.65
CA ILE A 1174 -3.95 71.29 3.37
C ILE A 1174 -4.22 72.28 4.50
N GLY A 1175 -5.47 72.67 4.67
CA GLY A 1175 -5.96 73.36 5.86
C GLY A 1175 -7.41 72.98 6.16
N HIS A 1176 -7.63 72.20 7.22
CA HIS A 1176 -8.95 72.05 7.85
C HIS A 1176 -8.80 72.28 9.37
N PRO A 1177 -9.55 73.22 9.97
CA PRO A 1177 -9.59 73.38 11.41
C PRO A 1177 -10.75 72.58 12.02
N GLY A 1178 -10.40 71.72 12.99
CA GLY A 1178 -11.24 71.44 14.16
C GLY A 1178 -12.09 70.17 14.14
N GLY A 1179 -11.85 69.31 15.14
CA GLY A 1179 -12.95 68.72 15.90
C GLY A 1179 -12.95 67.21 16.10
N ARG A 1180 -12.11 66.74 17.03
CA ARG A 1180 -12.06 65.45 17.76
C ARG A 1180 -11.87 64.15 16.97
#